data_AF-A0A3S1CCS5-F1
#
_entry.id   AF-A0A3S1CCS5-F1
#
_cell.length_a   1.000
_cell.length_b   1.000
_cell.length_c   1.000
_cell.angle_alpha   90.00
_cell.angle_beta   90.00
_cell.angle_gamma   90.00
#
_symmetry.space_group_name_H-M   'P 1'
#
loop_
_entity.id
_entity.type
_entity.pdbx_description
1 polymer ?
#
loop_
_entity_poly.entity_id
_entity_poly.type
_entity_poly.pdbx_seq_one_letter_code
_entity_poly.pdbx_strand_id
1 'polypeptide(L)'
;MEGGWKRRRPALAALPIITVWIVALALTLAMAAQAAGPPTPATAPEKRIALVIGLNAYQHAPELVNPRNDARAVADAFRKLDFTVEEQYDLDMRGFGTTLRTFGIRAAQADVAVLYYAGHGIQVAGTNYLIPSDAQLERERDLVYEAVPLNLPLGELSQARKLGILILDACRNNPFVDRLTRTGTNKMQAHPGFGRVDDTPSDTLVAMATRADQLAEDGTGEHSPYTDALLQHLATPGLELSLFFRNVRDTVKQATDGRQDPFIYGSLGATPFYFNPRPPNRPPVLPEARPITVSDRAEPEPLRIGLPTDPDDDQLFARITGLPRGGSVRIGERSVLIGDYLTVEQLAAASFKPDASLRGDAGGFEFVVMDGRGGNARGFVPITVRPSNRPPVLVSERRLTVTPNPLRIEPPNDPDGDPLTITVTAIPERGRVVTGDRPLRPGDTLTADALAGLLFEPERASPGPAGAFAFTADDGRGGVSSATVAVEIGEAGASPPAADAEETVWQRVRGSNDPADAEAFLRLFATGGYAAAARQRVDQLRAGRPVESAALSGSSAPPQPPPSPALAANAATAPRPPTAPTAPSPPPTNGSARNHGNGNSFQDCGDCPVMVRLPPGNFQMGNDKGDASERPPHRVTLAKPVALGAYEVLVGEWRACVQGGGCSDMPRMSNAGDSTPVHNVSWDDAQAYVKWLSQKTGQRYRLPSEAEWEYGARGGTAGAYWWGGDKGIFADCQNCGGPQNPLTPASAGSFKPNPFGLHDMNGGVAEWVADCWNKDYAGAPADGSAWQRGNCRKRVLRGGSWRNTLSDITDTARNLYDQDVRYPNNGFRVARELN
;
A
#
# COMPACT_ATOMS: atom_id res chain seq x y z
N MET A 1 -61.67 -22.91 60.88
CA MET A 1 -61.19 -21.83 61.77
C MET A 1 -59.70 -21.75 61.53
N GLU A 2 -59.27 -20.74 60.78
CA GLU A 2 -58.56 -19.57 61.34
C GLU A 2 -57.24 -20.03 61.97
N GLY A 3 -56.07 -19.73 61.41
CA GLY A 3 -55.58 -18.38 61.18
C GLY A 3 -54.56 -18.06 62.28
N GLY A 4 -53.35 -17.61 61.90
CA GLY A 4 -52.50 -16.85 62.82
C GLY A 4 -51.12 -17.43 63.18
N TRP A 5 -50.14 -16.96 62.43
CA TRP A 5 -48.91 -16.32 62.93
C TRP A 5 -47.78 -17.15 63.55
N LYS A 6 -46.61 -17.14 62.90
CA LYS A 6 -45.32 -16.89 63.57
C LYS A 6 -44.28 -16.31 62.61
N ARG A 7 -43.77 -15.13 62.96
CA ARG A 7 -42.62 -14.45 62.35
C ARG A 7 -41.32 -15.18 62.69
N ARG A 8 -40.38 -15.29 61.74
CA ARG A 8 -38.91 -15.23 61.98
C ARG A 8 -38.21 -14.60 60.77
N ARG A 9 -37.29 -13.64 61.04
CA ARG A 9 -36.28 -13.11 60.10
C ARG A 9 -35.00 -14.00 60.15
N PRO A 10 -33.92 -13.68 59.42
CA PRO A 10 -33.46 -14.37 58.21
C PRO A 10 -32.26 -15.29 58.48
N ALA A 11 -32.07 -16.33 57.66
CA ALA A 11 -30.80 -17.05 57.59
C ALA A 11 -30.12 -16.70 56.26
N LEU A 12 -28.93 -16.09 56.36
CA LEU A 12 -27.97 -15.95 55.27
C LEU A 12 -27.59 -17.36 54.78
N ALA A 13 -28.02 -17.69 53.57
CA ALA A 13 -27.54 -18.87 52.85
C ALA A 13 -26.50 -18.40 51.82
N ALA A 14 -25.27 -18.85 52.02
CA ALA A 14 -24.19 -18.74 51.06
C ALA A 14 -24.60 -19.41 49.75
N LEU A 15 -24.65 -18.62 48.66
CA LEU A 15 -24.80 -19.14 47.30
C LEU A 15 -23.41 -19.59 46.79
N PRO A 16 -23.31 -20.76 46.15
CA PRO A 16 -22.03 -21.34 45.75
C PRO A 16 -21.46 -20.61 44.53
N ILE A 17 -20.15 -20.40 44.56
CA ILE A 17 -19.29 -19.72 43.57
C ILE A 17 -19.38 -20.32 42.14
N ILE A 18 -20.09 -21.44 41.97
CA ILE A 18 -20.18 -22.19 40.70
C ILE A 18 -21.11 -21.51 39.69
N THR A 19 -22.10 -20.72 40.12
CA THR A 19 -23.08 -20.11 39.20
C THR A 19 -22.52 -18.87 38.47
N VAL A 20 -21.50 -18.21 39.00
CA VAL A 20 -20.86 -17.04 38.39
C VAL A 20 -19.93 -17.44 37.24
N TRP A 21 -19.29 -18.61 37.32
CA TRP A 21 -18.41 -19.12 36.26
C TRP A 21 -19.18 -19.65 35.04
N ILE A 22 -20.37 -20.22 35.24
CA ILE A 22 -21.20 -20.73 34.13
C ILE A 22 -21.82 -19.57 33.33
N VAL A 23 -22.22 -18.48 34.00
CA VAL A 23 -22.74 -17.28 33.32
C VAL A 23 -21.63 -16.49 32.63
N ALA A 24 -20.43 -16.42 33.22
CA ALA A 24 -19.27 -15.78 32.58
C ALA A 24 -18.76 -16.56 31.35
N LEU A 25 -18.74 -17.91 31.42
CA LEU A 25 -18.35 -18.76 30.29
C LEU A 25 -19.38 -18.71 29.15
N ALA A 26 -20.68 -18.66 29.48
CA ALA A 26 -21.76 -18.51 28.51
C ALA A 26 -21.76 -17.12 27.84
N LEU A 27 -21.41 -16.04 28.56
CA LEU A 27 -21.26 -14.71 27.96
C LEU A 27 -20.02 -14.60 27.07
N THR A 28 -18.91 -15.28 27.40
CA THR A 28 -17.72 -15.30 26.54
C THR A 28 -17.89 -16.15 25.28
N LEU A 29 -18.65 -17.26 25.34
CA LEU A 29 -18.99 -18.02 24.13
C LEU A 29 -20.04 -17.31 23.25
N ALA A 30 -20.97 -16.55 23.85
CA ALA A 30 -21.93 -15.74 23.08
C ALA A 30 -21.26 -14.55 22.37
N MET A 31 -20.24 -13.92 22.97
CA MET A 31 -19.48 -12.85 22.33
C MET A 31 -18.47 -13.35 21.28
N ALA A 32 -17.95 -14.57 21.41
CA ALA A 32 -17.08 -15.17 20.38
C ALA A 32 -17.88 -15.64 19.13
N ALA A 33 -19.14 -16.04 19.31
CA ALA A 33 -20.01 -16.47 18.19
C ALA A 33 -20.57 -15.30 17.35
N GLN A 34 -20.48 -14.05 17.83
CA GLN A 34 -20.89 -12.86 17.07
C GLN A 34 -19.80 -12.36 16.09
N ALA A 35 -18.57 -12.88 16.18
CA ALA A 35 -17.45 -12.47 15.33
C ALA A 35 -17.31 -13.30 14.04
N ALA A 36 -18.08 -14.37 13.87
CA ALA A 36 -18.19 -15.13 12.63
C ALA A 36 -19.60 -14.90 12.07
N GLY A 37 -19.71 -14.00 11.09
CA GLY A 37 -20.95 -13.86 10.32
C GLY A 37 -21.38 -15.22 9.72
N PRO A 38 -22.68 -15.41 9.43
CA PRO A 38 -23.13 -16.64 8.78
C PRO A 38 -22.30 -16.83 7.49
N PRO A 39 -21.82 -18.06 7.18
CA PRO A 39 -21.16 -18.31 5.92
C PRO A 39 -22.11 -17.89 4.81
N THR A 40 -21.66 -16.96 3.97
CA THR A 40 -22.36 -16.58 2.75
C THR A 40 -22.68 -17.86 1.99
N PRO A 41 -23.95 -18.11 1.61
CA PRO A 41 -24.28 -19.30 0.85
C PRO A 41 -23.45 -19.29 -0.44
N ALA A 42 -22.63 -20.32 -0.61
CA ALA A 42 -21.88 -20.55 -1.84
C ALA A 42 -22.91 -20.57 -2.99
N THR A 43 -22.82 -19.58 -3.87
CA THR A 43 -23.68 -19.48 -5.04
C THR A 43 -23.47 -20.74 -5.86
N ALA A 44 -24.56 -21.41 -6.28
CA ALA A 44 -24.45 -22.59 -7.13
C ALA A 44 -23.61 -22.24 -8.39
N PRO A 45 -22.75 -23.15 -8.87
CA PRO A 45 -21.90 -22.87 -10.02
C PRO A 45 -22.75 -22.54 -11.25
N GLU A 46 -22.36 -21.48 -11.96
CA GLU A 46 -23.03 -20.99 -13.17
C GLU A 46 -23.06 -22.07 -14.26
N LYS A 47 -24.24 -22.36 -14.84
CA LYS A 47 -24.37 -23.35 -15.90
C LYS A 47 -23.99 -22.73 -17.25
N ARG A 48 -22.84 -23.14 -17.79
CA ARG A 48 -22.26 -22.63 -19.04
C ARG A 48 -22.29 -23.70 -20.12
N ILE A 49 -22.85 -23.38 -21.29
CA ILE A 49 -22.87 -24.31 -22.44
C ILE A 49 -22.31 -23.63 -23.69
N ALA A 50 -21.68 -24.41 -24.56
CA ALA A 50 -21.21 -23.93 -25.86
C ALA A 50 -21.58 -24.91 -26.99
N LEU A 51 -22.02 -24.37 -28.12
CA LEU A 51 -22.11 -25.08 -29.39
C LEU A 51 -21.03 -24.53 -30.32
N VAL A 52 -20.17 -25.40 -30.83
CA VAL A 52 -19.03 -25.02 -31.65
C VAL A 52 -19.15 -25.74 -32.99
N ILE A 53 -19.29 -24.98 -34.07
CA ILE A 53 -19.52 -25.49 -35.42
C ILE A 53 -18.34 -25.07 -36.32
N GLY A 54 -17.71 -26.05 -36.98
CA GLY A 54 -16.68 -25.82 -37.99
C GLY A 54 -17.03 -26.49 -39.32
N LEU A 55 -17.16 -25.72 -40.40
CA LEU A 55 -17.47 -26.23 -41.74
C LEU A 55 -16.29 -26.02 -42.70
N ASN A 56 -15.73 -27.12 -43.20
CA ASN A 56 -14.60 -27.16 -44.11
C ASN A 56 -14.98 -27.75 -45.47
N ALA A 57 -15.58 -28.94 -45.45
CA ALA A 57 -15.77 -29.81 -46.60
C ALA A 57 -17.11 -29.54 -47.29
N TYR A 58 -17.19 -28.42 -48.01
CA TYR A 58 -18.37 -28.07 -48.80
C TYR A 58 -18.49 -28.97 -50.04
N GLN A 59 -19.67 -29.52 -50.30
CA GLN A 59 -19.93 -30.42 -51.43
C GLN A 59 -19.91 -29.69 -52.78
N HIS A 60 -20.25 -28.39 -52.78
CA HIS A 60 -20.41 -27.59 -53.98
C HIS A 60 -19.62 -26.27 -53.94
N ALA A 61 -18.58 -26.18 -53.11
CA ALA A 61 -17.64 -25.07 -53.03
C ALA A 61 -16.23 -25.58 -52.66
N PRO A 62 -15.16 -24.80 -52.91
CA PRO A 62 -13.82 -25.16 -52.47
C PRO A 62 -13.76 -25.40 -50.96
N GLU A 63 -12.94 -26.37 -50.56
CA GLU A 63 -12.71 -26.70 -49.17
C GLU A 63 -12.00 -25.56 -48.44
N LEU A 64 -12.40 -25.33 -47.18
CA LEU A 64 -11.77 -24.38 -46.29
C LEU A 64 -10.72 -25.06 -45.41
N VAL A 65 -9.55 -24.45 -45.24
CA VAL A 65 -8.42 -25.09 -44.54
C VAL A 65 -8.62 -25.11 -43.01
N ASN A 66 -8.93 -23.95 -42.41
CA ASN A 66 -8.83 -23.75 -40.96
C ASN A 66 -10.10 -23.97 -40.09
N PRO A 67 -11.37 -23.90 -40.58
CA PRO A 67 -12.55 -23.85 -39.69
C PRO A 67 -12.66 -24.98 -38.65
N ARG A 68 -12.34 -26.22 -39.03
CA ARG A 68 -12.34 -27.39 -38.15
C ARG A 68 -11.25 -27.32 -37.10
N ASN A 69 -10.07 -26.82 -37.45
CA ASN A 69 -8.99 -26.61 -36.48
C ASN A 69 -9.36 -25.49 -35.50
N ASP A 70 -9.92 -24.39 -36.02
CA ASP A 70 -10.38 -23.26 -35.23
C ASP A 70 -11.47 -23.69 -34.22
N ALA A 71 -12.50 -24.38 -34.72
CA ALA A 71 -13.58 -24.94 -33.91
C ALA A 71 -13.05 -25.87 -32.82
N ARG A 72 -12.14 -26.80 -33.15
CA ARG A 72 -11.58 -27.71 -32.14
C ARG A 72 -10.82 -26.97 -31.04
N ALA A 73 -9.97 -26.01 -31.42
CA ALA A 73 -9.18 -25.25 -30.46
C ALA A 73 -10.06 -24.40 -29.53
N VAL A 74 -11.09 -23.75 -30.08
CA VAL A 74 -12.06 -22.97 -29.30
C VAL A 74 -12.89 -23.89 -28.38
N ALA A 75 -13.30 -25.07 -28.86
CA ALA A 75 -14.00 -26.05 -28.04
C ALA A 75 -13.15 -26.51 -26.84
N ASP A 76 -11.87 -26.80 -27.07
CA ASP A 76 -10.94 -27.20 -26.00
C ASP A 76 -10.68 -26.06 -25.02
N ALA A 77 -10.60 -24.82 -25.49
CA ALA A 77 -10.51 -23.65 -24.62
C ALA A 77 -11.77 -23.50 -23.74
N PHE A 78 -12.97 -23.63 -24.31
CA PHE A 78 -14.21 -23.56 -23.55
C PHE A 78 -14.35 -24.69 -22.51
N ARG A 79 -13.91 -25.92 -22.83
CA ARG A 79 -13.88 -27.03 -21.85
C ARG A 79 -13.00 -26.72 -20.64
N LYS A 80 -11.82 -26.11 -20.86
CA LYS A 80 -10.92 -25.69 -19.78
C LYS A 80 -11.52 -24.58 -18.91
N LEU A 81 -12.56 -23.91 -19.40
CA LEU A 81 -13.28 -22.83 -18.72
C LEU A 81 -14.67 -23.26 -18.22
N ASP A 82 -14.82 -24.57 -17.94
CA ASP A 82 -16.00 -25.20 -17.37
C ASP A 82 -17.30 -25.07 -18.20
N PHE A 83 -17.18 -24.90 -19.51
CA PHE A 83 -18.33 -25.03 -20.41
C PHE A 83 -18.64 -26.50 -20.71
N THR A 84 -19.93 -26.82 -20.77
CA THR A 84 -20.38 -28.05 -21.44
C THR A 84 -20.42 -27.80 -22.94
N VAL A 85 -19.46 -28.37 -23.67
CA VAL A 85 -19.25 -28.08 -25.10
C VAL A 85 -19.79 -29.20 -25.99
N GLU A 86 -20.59 -28.84 -26.99
CA GLU A 86 -20.93 -29.68 -28.14
C GLU A 86 -20.20 -29.20 -29.39
N GLU A 87 -19.51 -30.10 -30.08
CA GLU A 87 -18.82 -29.82 -31.34
C GLU A 87 -19.58 -30.47 -32.51
N GLN A 88 -19.70 -29.76 -33.61
CA GLN A 88 -20.27 -30.27 -34.85
C GLN A 88 -19.45 -29.83 -36.05
N TYR A 89 -19.34 -30.70 -37.04
CA TYR A 89 -18.49 -30.47 -38.21
C TYR A 89 -19.21 -30.83 -39.50
N ASP A 90 -18.97 -30.04 -40.55
CA ASP A 90 -19.47 -30.27 -41.92
C ASP A 90 -20.97 -30.60 -42.01
N LEU A 91 -21.78 -29.97 -41.16
CA LEU A 91 -23.23 -30.20 -41.08
C LEU A 91 -23.93 -29.87 -42.40
N ASP A 92 -24.74 -30.80 -42.87
CA ASP A 92 -25.75 -30.56 -43.90
C ASP A 92 -26.91 -29.72 -43.34
N MET A 93 -27.78 -29.21 -44.22
CA MET A 93 -28.88 -28.31 -43.82
C MET A 93 -29.83 -28.94 -42.78
N ARG A 94 -30.09 -30.26 -42.87
CA ARG A 94 -30.96 -30.97 -41.91
C ARG A 94 -30.29 -31.12 -40.55
N GLY A 95 -29.02 -31.48 -40.55
CA GLY A 95 -28.17 -31.61 -39.37
C GLY A 95 -28.07 -30.26 -38.65
N PHE A 96 -27.79 -29.19 -39.39
CA PHE A 96 -27.69 -27.84 -38.85
C PHE A 96 -28.97 -27.44 -38.09
N GLY A 97 -30.14 -27.61 -38.72
CA GLY A 97 -31.42 -27.30 -38.06
C GLY A 97 -31.69 -28.15 -36.81
N THR A 98 -31.34 -29.44 -36.85
CA THR A 98 -31.50 -30.35 -35.71
C THR A 98 -30.60 -29.97 -34.54
N THR A 99 -29.35 -29.62 -34.83
CA THR A 99 -28.36 -29.19 -33.85
C THR A 99 -28.79 -27.90 -33.16
N LEU A 100 -29.19 -26.88 -33.93
CA LEU A 100 -29.64 -25.59 -33.35
C LEU A 100 -30.83 -25.77 -32.42
N ARG A 101 -31.84 -26.55 -32.84
CA ARG A 101 -33.01 -26.85 -31.99
C ARG A 101 -32.61 -27.52 -30.68
N THR A 102 -31.73 -28.52 -30.76
CA THR A 102 -31.27 -29.28 -29.59
C THR A 102 -30.43 -28.41 -28.66
N PHE A 103 -29.65 -27.50 -29.22
CA PHE A 103 -28.91 -26.50 -28.46
C PHE A 103 -29.83 -25.50 -27.77
N GLY A 104 -30.84 -24.97 -28.45
CA GLY A 104 -31.82 -24.05 -27.87
C GLY A 104 -32.55 -24.58 -26.64
N ILE A 105 -32.97 -25.85 -26.67
CA ILE A 105 -33.59 -26.54 -25.52
C ILE A 105 -32.65 -26.57 -24.30
N ARG A 106 -31.33 -26.70 -24.53
CA ARG A 106 -30.32 -26.66 -23.47
C ARG A 106 -29.98 -25.23 -23.06
N ALA A 107 -29.95 -24.29 -24.00
CA ALA A 107 -29.71 -22.86 -23.74
C ALA A 107 -30.76 -22.32 -22.77
N ALA A 108 -32.04 -22.69 -22.94
CA ALA A 108 -33.11 -22.37 -22.00
C ALA A 108 -32.87 -22.83 -20.54
N GLN A 109 -31.99 -23.81 -20.33
CA GLN A 109 -31.63 -24.34 -19.03
C GLN A 109 -30.26 -23.84 -18.53
N ALA A 110 -29.51 -23.11 -19.35
CA ALA A 110 -28.20 -22.56 -19.03
C ALA A 110 -28.32 -21.12 -18.52
N ASP A 111 -27.33 -20.68 -17.74
CA ASP A 111 -27.16 -19.27 -17.41
C ASP A 111 -26.51 -18.53 -18.58
N VAL A 112 -25.51 -19.16 -19.20
CA VAL A 112 -24.76 -18.63 -20.33
C VAL A 112 -24.71 -19.65 -21.46
N ALA A 113 -25.03 -19.20 -22.67
CA ALA A 113 -24.93 -20.01 -23.88
C ALA A 113 -24.03 -19.30 -24.91
N VAL A 114 -23.06 -20.04 -25.46
CA VAL A 114 -22.16 -19.55 -26.51
C VAL A 114 -22.38 -20.37 -27.77
N LEU A 115 -22.47 -19.73 -28.93
CA LEU A 115 -22.37 -20.39 -30.22
C LEU A 115 -21.16 -19.84 -30.97
N TYR A 116 -20.23 -20.70 -31.30
CA TYR A 116 -19.11 -20.39 -32.18
C TYR A 116 -19.34 -21.02 -33.55
N TYR A 117 -19.18 -20.24 -34.61
CA TYR A 117 -19.30 -20.71 -35.98
C TYR A 117 -18.09 -20.27 -36.81
N ALA A 118 -17.43 -21.23 -37.45
CA ALA A 118 -16.41 -21.01 -38.46
C ALA A 118 -16.81 -21.67 -39.78
N GLY A 119 -16.79 -20.89 -40.87
CA GLY A 119 -17.24 -21.36 -42.20
C GLY A 119 -17.57 -20.23 -43.18
N HIS A 120 -18.45 -20.51 -44.14
CA HIS A 120 -18.95 -19.52 -45.09
C HIS A 120 -20.21 -18.79 -44.58
N GLY A 121 -20.22 -17.47 -44.72
CA GLY A 121 -21.38 -16.60 -44.51
C GLY A 121 -21.60 -15.68 -45.71
N ILE A 122 -22.85 -15.30 -45.96
CA ILE A 122 -23.24 -14.29 -46.96
C ILE A 122 -24.29 -13.34 -46.42
N GLN A 123 -24.38 -12.18 -47.06
CA GLN A 123 -25.48 -11.26 -46.90
C GLN A 123 -26.24 -11.12 -48.22
N VAL A 124 -27.57 -11.23 -48.14
CA VAL A 124 -28.47 -11.01 -49.27
C VAL A 124 -29.64 -10.17 -48.78
N ALA A 125 -29.88 -9.04 -49.45
CA ALA A 125 -31.00 -8.14 -49.13
C ALA A 125 -31.05 -7.68 -47.65
N GLY A 126 -29.89 -7.48 -47.01
CA GLY A 126 -29.82 -7.09 -45.60
C GLY A 126 -29.94 -8.25 -44.60
N THR A 127 -30.16 -9.48 -45.06
CA THR A 127 -30.24 -10.66 -44.20
C THR A 127 -28.94 -11.46 -44.26
N ASN A 128 -28.43 -11.83 -43.08
CA ASN A 128 -27.22 -12.65 -42.93
C ASN A 128 -27.58 -14.13 -42.90
N TYR A 129 -26.82 -14.95 -43.63
CA TYR A 129 -27.02 -16.40 -43.73
C TYR A 129 -25.72 -17.17 -43.43
N LEU A 130 -25.82 -18.20 -42.60
CA LEU A 130 -24.79 -19.23 -42.42
C LEU A 130 -24.99 -20.30 -43.49
N ILE A 131 -23.90 -20.81 -44.07
CA ILE A 131 -23.96 -21.74 -45.20
C ILE A 131 -23.59 -23.18 -44.75
N PRO A 132 -24.54 -24.14 -44.78
CA PRO A 132 -24.29 -25.57 -44.58
C PRO A 132 -23.37 -26.21 -45.64
N SER A 133 -22.82 -27.39 -45.33
CA SER A 133 -21.83 -28.06 -46.19
C SER A 133 -22.39 -28.56 -47.53
N ASP A 134 -23.69 -28.88 -47.60
CA ASP A 134 -24.39 -29.38 -48.79
C ASP A 134 -25.02 -28.30 -49.67
N ALA A 135 -24.87 -27.02 -49.31
CA ALA A 135 -25.49 -25.91 -50.03
C ALA A 135 -24.96 -25.79 -51.48
N GLN A 136 -25.87 -25.57 -52.43
CA GLN A 136 -25.55 -25.32 -53.84
C GLN A 136 -25.71 -23.85 -54.21
N LEU A 137 -26.79 -23.21 -53.72
CA LEU A 137 -27.14 -21.80 -53.92
C LEU A 137 -27.00 -21.35 -55.38
N GLU A 138 -27.68 -22.05 -56.30
CA GLU A 138 -27.68 -21.69 -57.72
C GLU A 138 -28.50 -20.42 -57.98
N ARG A 139 -29.54 -20.17 -57.17
CA ARG A 139 -30.48 -19.06 -57.33
C ARG A 139 -30.82 -18.45 -55.96
N GLU A 140 -31.26 -17.20 -55.98
CA GLU A 140 -31.65 -16.48 -54.75
C GLU A 140 -32.75 -17.20 -53.95
N ARG A 141 -33.69 -17.87 -54.63
CA ARG A 141 -34.76 -18.63 -53.98
C ARG A 141 -34.24 -19.83 -53.16
N ASP A 142 -33.04 -20.32 -53.45
CA ASP A 142 -32.47 -21.47 -52.77
C ASP A 142 -32.01 -21.11 -51.35
N LEU A 143 -31.77 -19.82 -51.05
CA LEU A 143 -31.41 -19.33 -49.72
C LEU A 143 -32.40 -19.74 -48.62
N VAL A 144 -33.69 -19.85 -48.96
CA VAL A 144 -34.74 -20.25 -48.01
C VAL A 144 -34.66 -21.73 -47.66
N TYR A 145 -34.07 -22.55 -48.54
CA TYR A 145 -34.06 -24.02 -48.42
C TYR A 145 -32.67 -24.58 -48.07
N GLU A 146 -31.60 -23.88 -48.44
CA GLU A 146 -30.22 -24.36 -48.38
C GLU A 146 -29.32 -23.51 -47.47
N ALA A 147 -29.83 -22.43 -46.87
CA ALA A 147 -29.04 -21.58 -45.96
C ALA A 147 -29.79 -21.30 -44.66
N VAL A 148 -29.04 -21.01 -43.59
CA VAL A 148 -29.58 -20.77 -42.25
C VAL A 148 -29.54 -19.27 -41.94
N PRO A 149 -30.69 -18.58 -41.87
CA PRO A 149 -30.70 -17.16 -41.53
C PRO A 149 -30.24 -16.94 -40.08
N LEU A 150 -29.42 -15.90 -39.86
CA LEU A 150 -28.71 -15.63 -38.60
C LEU A 150 -29.67 -15.38 -37.41
N ASN A 151 -30.90 -14.95 -37.67
CA ASN A 151 -31.91 -14.76 -36.64
C ASN A 151 -32.30 -16.07 -35.93
N LEU A 152 -32.16 -17.23 -36.58
CA LEU A 152 -32.43 -18.53 -35.95
C LEU A 152 -31.46 -18.82 -34.79
N PRO A 153 -30.12 -18.87 -34.98
CA PRO A 153 -29.20 -19.09 -33.86
C PRO A 153 -29.29 -17.98 -32.79
N LEU A 154 -29.58 -16.73 -33.17
CA LEU A 154 -29.80 -15.66 -32.21
C LEU A 154 -31.03 -15.91 -31.32
N GLY A 155 -32.12 -16.41 -31.90
CA GLY A 155 -33.33 -16.78 -31.15
C GLY A 155 -33.12 -17.95 -30.19
N GLU A 156 -32.24 -18.90 -30.54
CA GLU A 156 -31.86 -20.00 -29.65
C GLU A 156 -30.95 -19.52 -28.50
N LEU A 157 -30.01 -18.61 -28.78
CA LEU A 157 -29.12 -18.03 -27.78
C LEU A 157 -29.87 -17.13 -26.79
N SER A 158 -30.88 -16.39 -27.25
CA SER A 158 -31.68 -15.52 -26.39
C SER A 158 -32.53 -16.28 -25.37
N GLN A 159 -32.59 -17.61 -25.44
CA GLN A 159 -33.24 -18.44 -24.42
C GLN A 159 -32.38 -18.58 -23.14
N ALA A 160 -31.08 -18.28 -23.20
CA ALA A 160 -30.21 -18.34 -22.03
C ALA A 160 -30.70 -17.38 -20.94
N ARG A 161 -30.57 -17.79 -19.67
CA ARG A 161 -31.15 -17.02 -18.55
C ARG A 161 -30.46 -15.68 -18.29
N LYS A 162 -29.18 -15.55 -18.64
CA LYS A 162 -28.39 -14.33 -18.38
C LYS A 162 -27.70 -13.79 -19.62
N LEU A 163 -27.12 -14.64 -20.46
CA LEU A 163 -26.28 -14.17 -21.56
C LEU A 163 -26.20 -15.17 -22.71
N GLY A 164 -26.52 -14.70 -23.92
CA GLY A 164 -26.25 -15.37 -25.18
C GLY A 164 -25.05 -14.73 -25.90
N ILE A 165 -24.12 -15.52 -26.42
CA ILE A 165 -22.98 -15.02 -27.18
C ILE A 165 -22.89 -15.77 -28.51
N LEU A 166 -22.92 -15.04 -29.62
CA LEU A 166 -22.67 -15.56 -30.96
C LEU A 166 -21.31 -15.07 -31.43
N ILE A 167 -20.39 -15.98 -31.73
CA ILE A 167 -19.05 -15.68 -32.24
C ILE A 167 -18.96 -16.21 -33.68
N LEU A 168 -18.72 -15.32 -34.62
CA LEU A 168 -18.72 -15.59 -36.06
C LEU A 168 -17.31 -15.41 -36.63
N ASP A 169 -16.63 -16.52 -36.87
CA ASP A 169 -15.37 -16.59 -37.62
C ASP A 169 -15.62 -16.99 -39.08
N ALA A 170 -16.43 -16.17 -39.75
CA ALA A 170 -16.89 -16.45 -41.09
C ALA A 170 -17.04 -15.14 -41.87
N CYS A 171 -16.11 -14.87 -42.78
CA CYS A 171 -16.20 -13.85 -43.83
C CYS A 171 -15.09 -14.14 -44.85
N ARG A 172 -15.37 -15.01 -45.83
CA ARG A 172 -14.39 -15.45 -46.84
C ARG A 172 -14.75 -14.93 -48.21
N ASN A 173 -13.81 -14.95 -49.16
CA ASN A 173 -14.13 -14.95 -50.59
C ASN A 173 -15.17 -16.06 -50.83
N ASN A 174 -16.42 -15.67 -51.05
CA ASN A 174 -17.53 -16.59 -51.00
C ASN A 174 -17.94 -16.99 -52.43
N PRO A 175 -17.67 -18.24 -52.86
CA PRO A 175 -17.94 -18.71 -54.21
C PRO A 175 -19.44 -18.78 -54.54
N PHE A 176 -20.31 -18.71 -53.53
CA PHE A 176 -21.76 -18.67 -53.71
C PHE A 176 -22.24 -17.27 -54.13
N VAL A 177 -21.51 -16.20 -53.77
CA VAL A 177 -21.85 -14.82 -54.17
C VAL A 177 -21.74 -14.64 -55.70
N ASP A 178 -20.69 -15.19 -56.31
CA ASP A 178 -20.49 -15.13 -57.77
C ASP A 178 -21.58 -15.87 -58.56
N ARG A 179 -22.17 -16.92 -57.97
CA ARG A 179 -23.29 -17.66 -58.57
C ARG A 179 -24.58 -16.87 -58.48
N LEU A 180 -24.92 -16.40 -57.28
CA LEU A 180 -26.14 -15.65 -57.00
C LEU A 180 -26.23 -14.35 -57.80
N THR A 181 -25.10 -13.64 -57.93
CA THR A 181 -25.02 -12.40 -58.72
C THR A 181 -25.21 -12.62 -60.23
N ARG A 182 -24.90 -13.82 -60.76
CA ARG A 182 -25.03 -14.14 -62.18
C ARG A 182 -26.47 -14.48 -62.61
N THR A 183 -27.28 -14.98 -61.67
CA THR A 183 -28.64 -15.51 -61.94
C THR A 183 -29.77 -14.58 -61.51
N GLY A 184 -29.50 -13.50 -60.76
CA GLY A 184 -30.52 -12.61 -60.21
C GLY A 184 -31.19 -11.71 -61.25
N THR A 185 -32.52 -11.68 -61.28
CA THR A 185 -33.33 -10.82 -62.18
C THR A 185 -33.50 -9.38 -61.68
N ASN A 186 -33.16 -9.12 -60.41
CA ASN A 186 -33.13 -7.80 -59.78
C ASN A 186 -31.72 -7.53 -59.25
N LYS A 187 -31.25 -6.28 -59.37
CA LYS A 187 -29.95 -5.79 -58.88
C LYS A 187 -29.86 -5.75 -57.34
N MET A 188 -30.29 -6.80 -56.64
CA MET A 188 -29.99 -6.96 -55.21
C MET A 188 -28.61 -7.60 -55.12
N GLN A 189 -27.65 -6.82 -54.62
CA GLN A 189 -26.26 -7.22 -54.51
C GLN A 189 -26.14 -8.21 -53.35
N ALA A 190 -25.90 -9.49 -53.66
CA ALA A 190 -25.34 -10.40 -52.66
C ALA A 190 -23.92 -9.90 -52.33
N HIS A 191 -23.62 -9.71 -51.05
CA HIS A 191 -22.31 -9.24 -50.61
C HIS A 191 -21.53 -10.40 -49.99
N PRO A 192 -20.22 -10.49 -50.23
CA PRO A 192 -19.37 -11.41 -49.50
C PRO A 192 -19.25 -10.96 -48.04
N GLY A 193 -19.32 -11.93 -47.12
CA GLY A 193 -19.31 -11.69 -45.68
C GLY A 193 -20.69 -11.37 -45.09
N PHE A 194 -20.72 -11.02 -43.81
CA PHE A 194 -21.95 -10.63 -43.11
C PHE A 194 -22.16 -9.12 -43.18
N GLY A 195 -23.41 -8.73 -43.35
CA GLY A 195 -23.85 -7.37 -43.11
C GLY A 195 -23.97 -7.08 -41.61
N ARG A 196 -24.29 -5.82 -41.32
CA ARG A 196 -24.53 -5.34 -39.96
C ARG A 196 -25.68 -6.10 -39.27
N VAL A 197 -25.54 -6.34 -37.97
CA VAL A 197 -26.58 -6.98 -37.15
C VAL A 197 -27.23 -5.92 -36.26
N ASP A 198 -28.42 -5.46 -36.65
CA ASP A 198 -29.13 -4.39 -35.94
C ASP A 198 -30.15 -4.90 -34.91
N ASP A 199 -30.72 -6.08 -35.14
CA ASP A 199 -31.80 -6.65 -34.30
C ASP A 199 -31.27 -7.78 -33.39
N THR A 200 -30.33 -7.45 -32.51
CA THR A 200 -29.87 -8.40 -31.48
C THR A 200 -30.87 -8.46 -30.32
N PRO A 201 -31.31 -9.66 -29.88
CA PRO A 201 -32.12 -9.80 -28.67
C PRO A 201 -31.43 -9.21 -27.43
N SER A 202 -32.21 -8.84 -26.41
CA SER A 202 -31.66 -8.43 -25.11
C SER A 202 -30.72 -9.50 -24.56
N ASP A 203 -29.68 -9.06 -23.84
CA ASP A 203 -28.70 -9.93 -23.21
C ASP A 203 -28.04 -10.92 -24.19
N THR A 204 -27.95 -10.52 -25.47
CA THR A 204 -27.28 -11.27 -26.53
C THR A 204 -26.23 -10.40 -27.20
N LEU A 205 -25.04 -10.96 -27.38
CA LEU A 205 -23.91 -10.31 -28.02
C LEU A 205 -23.51 -11.07 -29.28
N VAL A 206 -23.20 -10.35 -30.36
CA VAL A 206 -22.67 -10.92 -31.61
C VAL A 206 -21.28 -10.36 -31.84
N ALA A 207 -20.26 -11.22 -31.79
CA ALA A 207 -18.89 -10.89 -32.10
C ALA A 207 -18.53 -11.43 -33.48
N MET A 208 -18.12 -10.55 -34.39
CA MET A 208 -17.72 -10.90 -35.74
C MET A 208 -16.22 -10.73 -35.92
N ALA A 209 -15.62 -11.63 -36.70
CA ALA A 209 -14.19 -11.59 -37.02
C ALA A 209 -13.74 -10.33 -37.77
N THR A 210 -14.65 -9.61 -38.42
CA THR A 210 -14.35 -8.38 -39.17
C THR A 210 -15.59 -7.45 -39.17
N ARG A 211 -15.46 -6.24 -39.72
CA ARG A 211 -16.60 -5.31 -39.85
C ARG A 211 -17.64 -5.85 -40.83
N ALA A 212 -18.87 -5.34 -40.73
CA ALA A 212 -19.88 -5.57 -41.74
C ALA A 212 -19.34 -5.27 -43.15
N ASP A 213 -19.69 -6.13 -44.10
CA ASP A 213 -19.34 -6.04 -45.52
C ASP A 213 -17.82 -6.08 -45.80
N GLN A 214 -17.02 -6.55 -44.84
CA GLN A 214 -15.57 -6.79 -45.00
C GLN A 214 -15.24 -8.28 -44.94
N LEU A 215 -14.06 -8.63 -45.45
CA LEU A 215 -13.52 -9.99 -45.40
C LEU A 215 -12.66 -10.20 -44.15
N ALA A 216 -12.63 -11.43 -43.67
CA ALA A 216 -11.71 -11.92 -42.64
C ALA A 216 -10.62 -12.76 -43.31
N GLU A 217 -9.41 -12.69 -42.78
CA GLU A 217 -8.28 -13.48 -43.27
C GLU A 217 -8.36 -14.89 -42.70
N ASP A 218 -8.11 -15.89 -43.55
CA ASP A 218 -8.01 -17.28 -43.10
C ASP A 218 -6.72 -17.52 -42.28
N GLY A 219 -5.74 -16.62 -42.40
CA GLY A 219 -4.42 -16.74 -41.78
C GLY A 219 -3.48 -17.64 -42.58
N THR A 220 -2.19 -17.62 -42.21
CA THR A 220 -1.15 -18.49 -42.79
C THR A 220 -0.68 -19.58 -41.80
N GLY A 221 -1.23 -19.58 -40.58
CA GLY A 221 -0.90 -20.50 -39.50
C GLY A 221 -1.89 -21.66 -39.38
N GLU A 222 -1.89 -22.30 -38.21
CA GLU A 222 -2.81 -23.39 -37.86
C GLU A 222 -4.26 -22.91 -37.68
N HIS A 223 -4.43 -21.64 -37.32
CA HIS A 223 -5.71 -20.99 -37.06
C HIS A 223 -5.88 -19.69 -37.83
N SER A 224 -7.13 -19.20 -37.89
CA SER A 224 -7.40 -17.83 -38.33
C SER A 224 -6.83 -16.80 -37.33
N PRO A 225 -6.46 -15.58 -37.77
CA PRO A 225 -5.99 -14.53 -36.86
C PRO A 225 -7.02 -14.17 -35.78
N TYR A 226 -8.31 -14.31 -36.10
CA TYR A 226 -9.40 -14.08 -35.14
C TYR A 226 -9.42 -15.16 -34.06
N THR A 227 -9.28 -16.43 -34.46
CA THR A 227 -9.24 -17.57 -33.53
C THR A 227 -7.98 -17.53 -32.66
N ASP A 228 -6.80 -17.23 -33.22
CA ASP A 228 -5.57 -17.07 -32.43
C ASP A 228 -5.74 -16.01 -31.33
N ALA A 229 -6.32 -14.86 -31.68
CA ALA A 229 -6.60 -13.80 -30.72
C ALA A 229 -7.63 -14.23 -29.65
N LEU A 230 -8.70 -14.94 -30.05
CA LEU A 230 -9.67 -15.48 -29.10
C LEU A 230 -9.01 -16.42 -28.08
N LEU A 231 -8.22 -17.38 -28.55
CA LEU A 231 -7.54 -18.36 -27.70
C LEU A 231 -6.57 -17.69 -26.72
N GLN A 232 -5.80 -16.71 -27.19
CA GLN A 232 -4.89 -15.93 -26.34
C GLN A 232 -5.63 -15.23 -25.20
N HIS A 233 -6.74 -14.55 -25.50
CA HIS A 233 -7.47 -13.79 -24.49
C HIS A 233 -8.36 -14.67 -23.60
N LEU A 234 -8.81 -15.84 -24.09
CA LEU A 234 -9.56 -16.82 -23.27
C LEU A 234 -8.69 -17.37 -22.13
N ALA A 235 -7.39 -17.45 -22.35
CA ALA A 235 -6.43 -17.87 -21.32
C ALA A 235 -6.20 -16.80 -20.23
N THR A 236 -6.70 -15.57 -20.37
CA THR A 236 -6.41 -14.45 -19.46
C THR A 236 -7.43 -14.37 -18.31
N PRO A 237 -7.04 -14.58 -17.04
CA PRO A 237 -7.97 -14.56 -15.92
C PRO A 237 -8.45 -13.14 -15.55
N GLY A 238 -9.74 -12.99 -15.28
CA GLY A 238 -10.37 -11.74 -14.84
C GLY A 238 -10.59 -10.73 -15.95
N LEU A 239 -10.54 -11.14 -17.22
CA LEU A 239 -10.84 -10.26 -18.34
C LEU A 239 -12.36 -10.18 -18.56
N GLU A 240 -12.95 -9.02 -18.29
CA GLU A 240 -14.38 -8.77 -18.49
C GLU A 240 -14.72 -8.82 -19.99
N LEU A 241 -15.89 -9.34 -20.35
CA LEU A 241 -16.32 -9.64 -21.72
C LEU A 241 -16.13 -8.50 -22.72
N SER A 242 -16.49 -7.27 -22.37
CA SER A 242 -16.35 -6.11 -23.24
C SER A 242 -14.88 -5.79 -23.49
N LEU A 243 -14.05 -5.81 -22.43
CA LEU A 243 -12.61 -5.63 -22.56
C LEU A 243 -11.95 -6.81 -23.30
N PHE A 244 -12.43 -8.03 -23.08
CA PHE A 244 -11.97 -9.24 -23.76
C PHE A 244 -12.07 -9.06 -25.28
N PHE A 245 -13.24 -8.70 -25.81
CA PHE A 245 -13.38 -8.55 -27.25
C PHE A 245 -12.70 -7.29 -27.81
N ARG A 246 -12.51 -6.24 -27.00
CA ARG A 246 -11.64 -5.10 -27.38
C ARG A 246 -10.19 -5.55 -27.56
N ASN A 247 -9.67 -6.36 -26.64
CA ASN A 247 -8.32 -6.89 -26.75
C ASN A 247 -8.17 -7.86 -27.94
N VAL A 248 -9.18 -8.71 -28.17
CA VAL A 248 -9.24 -9.58 -29.37
C VAL A 248 -9.18 -8.72 -30.63
N ARG A 249 -9.99 -7.66 -30.72
CA ARG A 249 -9.98 -6.72 -31.83
C ARG A 249 -8.59 -6.11 -32.06
N ASP A 250 -7.97 -5.57 -31.01
CA ASP A 250 -6.67 -4.91 -31.13
C ASP A 250 -5.57 -5.90 -31.55
N THR A 251 -5.62 -7.13 -31.04
CA THR A 251 -4.69 -8.21 -31.41
C THR A 251 -4.84 -8.61 -32.87
N VAL A 252 -6.07 -8.75 -33.36
CA VAL A 252 -6.34 -9.08 -34.77
C VAL A 252 -5.91 -7.95 -35.70
N LYS A 253 -6.22 -6.70 -35.34
CA LYS A 253 -5.77 -5.54 -36.11
C LYS A 253 -4.25 -5.48 -36.19
N GLN A 254 -3.55 -5.79 -35.10
CA GLN A 254 -2.10 -5.84 -35.11
C GLN A 254 -1.57 -6.99 -35.99
N ALA A 255 -2.13 -8.19 -35.85
CA ALA A 255 -1.70 -9.37 -36.61
C ALA A 255 -1.96 -9.26 -38.12
N THR A 256 -2.95 -8.46 -38.53
CA THR A 256 -3.35 -8.27 -39.93
C THR A 256 -2.92 -6.93 -40.52
N ASP A 257 -2.04 -6.18 -39.84
CA ASP A 257 -1.64 -4.81 -40.23
C ASP A 257 -2.83 -3.87 -40.51
N GLY A 258 -3.92 -4.06 -39.77
CA GLY A 258 -5.15 -3.29 -39.87
C GLY A 258 -6.09 -3.70 -41.01
N ARG A 259 -5.79 -4.77 -41.75
CA ARG A 259 -6.66 -5.27 -42.83
C ARG A 259 -7.96 -5.91 -42.32
N GLN A 260 -7.97 -6.41 -41.09
CA GLN A 260 -9.14 -6.99 -40.43
C GLN A 260 -9.47 -6.22 -39.15
N ASP A 261 -10.75 -5.82 -38.99
CA ASP A 261 -11.23 -5.03 -37.84
C ASP A 261 -12.43 -5.73 -37.19
N PRO A 262 -12.23 -6.65 -36.22
CA PRO A 262 -13.33 -7.31 -35.53
C PRO A 262 -14.32 -6.32 -34.90
N PHE A 263 -15.61 -6.69 -34.90
CA PHE A 263 -16.68 -5.81 -34.44
C PHE A 263 -17.74 -6.58 -33.63
N ILE A 264 -18.37 -5.87 -32.70
CA ILE A 264 -19.39 -6.43 -31.80
C ILE A 264 -20.70 -5.69 -31.99
N TYR A 265 -21.81 -6.44 -31.99
CA TYR A 265 -23.17 -5.91 -31.92
C TYR A 265 -23.89 -6.43 -30.67
N GLY A 266 -24.93 -5.70 -30.29
CA GLY A 266 -25.78 -6.00 -29.15
C GLY A 266 -25.46 -5.21 -27.90
N SER A 267 -26.29 -5.44 -26.88
CA SER A 267 -26.21 -4.77 -25.60
C SER A 267 -25.99 -5.81 -24.50
N LEU A 268 -25.01 -5.55 -23.64
CA LEU A 268 -24.76 -6.34 -22.45
C LEU A 268 -25.55 -5.76 -21.27
N GLY A 269 -26.03 -6.63 -20.38
CA GLY A 269 -26.58 -6.24 -19.10
C GLY A 269 -25.52 -5.68 -18.14
N ALA A 270 -25.95 -5.12 -17.01
CA ALA A 270 -25.06 -4.50 -16.03
C ALA A 270 -24.17 -5.49 -15.26
N THR A 271 -24.48 -6.79 -15.31
CA THR A 271 -23.72 -7.84 -14.63
C THR A 271 -22.49 -8.21 -15.46
N PRO A 272 -21.25 -8.02 -14.96
CA PRO A 272 -20.06 -8.36 -15.71
C PRO A 272 -19.93 -9.87 -15.90
N PHE A 273 -19.54 -10.29 -17.09
CA PHE A 273 -19.24 -11.68 -17.42
C PHE A 273 -17.74 -11.86 -17.68
N TYR A 274 -17.20 -13.02 -17.27
CA TYR A 274 -15.82 -13.42 -17.46
C TYR A 274 -15.79 -14.85 -18.00
N PHE A 275 -15.18 -15.06 -19.17
CA PHE A 275 -14.92 -16.41 -19.68
C PHE A 275 -14.02 -17.18 -18.69
N ASN A 276 -12.94 -16.54 -18.26
CA ASN A 276 -11.96 -17.06 -17.30
C ASN A 276 -11.96 -16.20 -16.02
N PRO A 277 -12.78 -16.50 -15.01
CA PRO A 277 -12.80 -15.74 -13.76
C PRO A 277 -11.48 -15.94 -12.98
N ARG A 278 -11.03 -14.92 -12.23
CA ARG A 278 -9.87 -15.11 -11.34
C ARG A 278 -10.21 -16.10 -10.22
N PRO A 279 -9.24 -16.92 -9.80
CA PRO A 279 -9.39 -17.72 -8.59
C PRO A 279 -9.74 -16.84 -7.37
N PRO A 280 -10.50 -17.37 -6.39
CA PRO A 280 -10.75 -16.69 -5.13
C PRO A 280 -9.45 -16.32 -4.43
N ASN A 281 -9.37 -15.09 -3.92
CA ASN A 281 -8.19 -14.56 -3.26
C ASN A 281 -8.04 -15.12 -1.83
N ARG A 282 -6.88 -15.67 -1.50
CA ARG A 282 -6.51 -16.17 -0.18
C ARG A 282 -5.67 -15.11 0.55
N PRO A 283 -5.87 -14.91 1.85
CA PRO A 283 -5.17 -13.84 2.56
C PRO A 283 -3.68 -14.15 2.78
N PRO A 284 -2.86 -13.11 2.97
CA PRO A 284 -1.45 -13.25 3.30
C PRO A 284 -1.24 -14.03 4.60
N VAL A 285 -0.10 -14.72 4.70
CA VAL A 285 0.33 -15.47 5.88
C VAL A 285 1.49 -14.76 6.55
N LEU A 286 1.36 -14.50 7.86
CA LEU A 286 2.40 -13.86 8.67
C LEU A 286 3.16 -14.87 9.53
N PRO A 287 4.49 -14.78 9.59
CA PRO A 287 5.29 -15.47 10.60
C PRO A 287 4.99 -14.95 12.02
N GLU A 288 5.19 -15.81 13.02
CA GLU A 288 4.97 -15.44 14.42
C GLU A 288 5.94 -14.32 14.87
N ALA A 289 5.39 -13.19 15.28
CA ALA A 289 6.13 -12.06 15.83
C ALA A 289 6.44 -12.28 17.32
N ARG A 290 7.70 -12.12 17.73
CA ARG A 290 8.15 -12.33 19.11
C ARG A 290 8.35 -11.01 19.85
N PRO A 291 8.04 -10.94 21.17
CA PRO A 291 8.38 -9.77 21.98
C PRO A 291 9.88 -9.49 22.01
N ILE A 292 10.25 -8.21 22.04
CA ILE A 292 11.63 -7.77 22.24
C ILE A 292 11.79 -6.97 23.52
N THR A 293 13.01 -6.97 24.05
CA THR A 293 13.40 -6.14 25.19
C THR A 293 14.68 -5.41 24.85
N VAL A 294 14.66 -4.08 24.96
CA VAL A 294 15.77 -3.19 24.58
C VAL A 294 16.21 -2.34 25.77
N SER A 295 17.47 -1.92 25.81
CA SER A 295 17.96 -0.98 26.83
C SER A 295 17.60 0.46 26.44
N ASP A 296 17.30 1.34 27.40
CA ASP A 296 16.83 2.72 27.15
C ASP A 296 17.83 3.63 26.40
N ARG A 297 19.09 3.20 26.29
CA ARG A 297 20.16 3.85 25.50
C ARG A 297 20.78 2.96 24.42
N ALA A 298 20.09 1.89 24.02
CA ALA A 298 20.57 1.00 22.96
C ALA A 298 20.59 1.70 21.58
N GLU A 299 21.48 1.27 20.70
CA GLU A 299 21.39 1.55 19.27
C GLU A 299 20.17 0.83 18.64
N PRO A 300 19.77 1.14 17.39
CA PRO A 300 18.61 0.50 16.76
C PRO A 300 18.65 -1.03 16.81
N GLU A 301 17.69 -1.62 17.52
CA GLU A 301 17.59 -3.08 17.70
C GLU A 301 16.54 -3.66 16.73
N PRO A 302 16.87 -4.70 15.94
CA PRO A 302 15.92 -5.29 14.98
C PRO A 302 14.64 -5.83 15.64
N LEU A 303 13.49 -5.58 15.01
CA LEU A 303 12.18 -6.08 15.46
C LEU A 303 11.97 -7.58 15.16
N ARG A 304 12.84 -8.19 14.35
CA ARG A 304 12.85 -9.63 14.03
C ARG A 304 11.53 -10.14 13.42
N ILE A 305 10.92 -9.34 12.56
CA ILE A 305 9.70 -9.72 11.83
C ILE A 305 10.11 -10.64 10.68
N GLY A 306 9.53 -11.85 10.62
CA GLY A 306 9.76 -12.77 9.49
C GLY A 306 9.09 -12.24 8.20
N LEU A 307 9.62 -12.65 7.04
CA LEU A 307 9.05 -12.29 5.73
C LEU A 307 7.64 -12.91 5.56
N PRO A 308 6.59 -12.09 5.39
CA PRO A 308 5.25 -12.55 5.02
C PRO A 308 5.24 -13.24 3.64
N THR A 309 4.30 -14.16 3.45
CA THR A 309 4.12 -14.90 2.17
C THR A 309 2.65 -14.96 1.78
N ASP A 310 2.36 -15.03 0.48
CA ASP A 310 1.00 -15.14 -0.03
C ASP A 310 0.75 -16.50 -0.72
N PRO A 311 -0.36 -17.21 -0.42
CA PRO A 311 -0.66 -18.49 -1.07
C PRO A 311 -0.92 -18.39 -2.57
N ASP A 312 -1.35 -17.23 -3.07
CA ASP A 312 -1.67 -16.95 -4.47
C ASP A 312 -0.51 -16.23 -5.20
N ASP A 313 0.65 -16.11 -4.53
CA ASP A 313 1.86 -15.42 -5.02
C ASP A 313 1.59 -13.94 -5.37
N ASP A 314 0.61 -13.35 -4.69
CA ASP A 314 0.30 -11.93 -4.82
C ASP A 314 1.36 -11.07 -4.14
N GLN A 315 1.61 -9.88 -4.71
CA GLN A 315 2.59 -8.96 -4.16
C GLN A 315 2.12 -8.39 -2.81
N LEU A 316 2.97 -8.51 -1.80
CA LEU A 316 2.64 -8.10 -0.43
C LEU A 316 3.22 -6.75 -0.04
N PHE A 317 2.42 -5.97 0.70
CA PHE A 317 2.83 -4.70 1.31
C PHE A 317 2.30 -4.59 2.73
N ALA A 318 3.06 -3.93 3.60
CA ALA A 318 2.67 -3.71 4.99
C ALA A 318 2.33 -2.24 5.23
N ARG A 319 1.15 -1.95 5.76
CA ARG A 319 0.80 -0.63 6.28
C ARG A 319 0.98 -0.58 7.79
N ILE A 320 1.67 0.43 8.28
CA ILE A 320 1.89 0.63 9.70
C ILE A 320 0.65 1.25 10.34
N THR A 321 0.12 0.62 11.38
CA THR A 321 -1.11 1.06 12.07
C THR A 321 -0.86 1.57 13.48
N GLY A 322 0.29 1.26 14.07
CA GLY A 322 0.66 1.69 15.41
C GLY A 322 2.16 1.62 15.63
N LEU A 323 2.66 2.56 16.43
CA LEU A 323 4.06 2.66 16.79
C LEU A 323 4.24 2.52 18.31
N PRO A 324 5.35 1.93 18.76
CA PRO A 324 5.73 1.90 20.16
C PRO A 324 6.06 3.32 20.68
N ARG A 325 5.95 3.51 22.00
CA ARG A 325 6.33 4.73 22.73
C ARG A 325 7.78 4.66 23.19
N GLY A 326 8.36 5.79 23.60
CA GLY A 326 9.71 5.80 24.19
C GLY A 326 10.85 5.60 23.20
N GLY A 327 10.61 5.93 21.93
CA GLY A 327 11.57 5.77 20.84
C GLY A 327 10.92 5.88 19.47
N SER A 328 11.67 5.48 18.44
CA SER A 328 11.23 5.48 17.04
C SER A 328 11.53 4.15 16.37
N VAL A 329 10.62 3.68 15.50
CA VAL A 329 10.90 2.57 14.60
C VAL A 329 11.60 3.10 13.36
N ARG A 330 12.63 2.40 12.87
CA ARG A 330 13.50 2.83 11.77
C ARG A 330 13.79 1.71 10.77
N ILE A 331 14.05 2.10 9.52
CA ILE A 331 14.54 1.24 8.44
C ILE A 331 15.81 1.91 7.90
N GLY A 332 16.96 1.35 8.26
CA GLY A 332 18.23 2.07 8.15
C GLY A 332 18.14 3.41 8.89
N GLU A 333 18.44 4.51 8.20
CA GLU A 333 18.36 5.85 8.79
C GLU A 333 16.95 6.46 8.78
N ARG A 334 15.97 5.88 8.09
CA ARG A 334 14.64 6.47 7.96
C ARG A 334 13.74 6.09 9.13
N SER A 335 13.09 7.06 9.76
CA SER A 335 12.02 6.79 10.74
C SER A 335 10.72 6.37 10.05
N VAL A 336 10.03 5.40 10.65
CA VAL A 336 8.76 4.85 10.20
C VAL A 336 7.60 5.58 10.89
N LEU A 337 6.58 5.95 10.13
CA LEU A 337 5.38 6.64 10.62
C LEU A 337 4.13 5.77 10.52
N ILE A 338 3.11 6.08 11.32
CA ILE A 338 1.78 5.48 11.16
C ILE A 338 1.23 5.89 9.79
N GLY A 339 0.72 4.93 9.03
CA GLY A 339 0.27 5.12 7.66
C GLY A 339 1.33 4.82 6.60
N ASP A 340 2.61 4.65 6.97
CA ASP A 340 3.65 4.24 6.04
C ASP A 340 3.32 2.89 5.40
N TYR A 341 3.61 2.79 4.11
CA TYR A 341 3.61 1.53 3.37
C TYR A 341 5.05 1.05 3.20
N LEU A 342 5.31 -0.18 3.63
CA LEU A 342 6.60 -0.84 3.54
C LEU A 342 6.49 -2.05 2.62
N THR A 343 7.56 -2.35 1.88
CA THR A 343 7.70 -3.70 1.30
C THR A 343 7.89 -4.72 2.42
N VAL A 344 7.67 -6.01 2.11
CA VAL A 344 7.87 -7.08 3.09
C VAL A 344 9.33 -7.19 3.58
N GLU A 345 10.30 -6.84 2.74
CA GLU A 345 11.73 -6.78 3.11
C GLU A 345 12.01 -5.58 4.03
N GLN A 346 11.41 -4.43 3.73
CA GLN A 346 11.53 -3.23 4.57
C GLN A 346 10.88 -3.45 5.94
N LEU A 347 9.73 -4.13 6.00
CA LEU A 347 9.09 -4.53 7.25
C LEU A 347 10.00 -5.47 8.06
N ALA A 348 10.59 -6.48 7.41
CA ALA A 348 11.51 -7.42 8.05
C ALA A 348 12.79 -6.74 8.57
N ALA A 349 13.24 -5.67 7.89
CA ALA A 349 14.40 -4.87 8.26
C ALA A 349 14.13 -3.79 9.33
N ALA A 350 12.89 -3.66 9.81
CA ALA A 350 12.53 -2.66 10.81
C ALA A 350 13.26 -2.88 12.14
N SER A 351 13.68 -1.79 12.77
CA SER A 351 14.38 -1.75 14.05
C SER A 351 13.77 -0.70 14.98
N PHE A 352 13.91 -0.85 16.28
CA PHE A 352 13.46 0.14 17.27
C PHE A 352 14.65 0.81 17.95
N LYS A 353 14.67 2.15 17.92
CA LYS A 353 15.66 2.97 18.62
C LYS A 353 14.99 3.67 19.81
N PRO A 354 15.32 3.31 21.06
CA PRO A 354 14.81 3.99 22.24
C PRO A 354 15.42 5.40 22.39
N ASP A 355 14.67 6.31 23.00
CA ASP A 355 15.07 7.73 23.19
C ASP A 355 15.31 8.11 24.66
N ALA A 356 15.39 7.10 25.54
CA ALA A 356 15.50 7.22 27.00
C ALA A 356 14.33 7.94 27.71
N SER A 357 13.26 8.32 27.01
CA SER A 357 12.10 8.99 27.63
C SER A 357 11.19 8.05 28.41
N LEU A 358 11.28 6.74 28.16
CA LEU A 358 10.40 5.72 28.75
C LEU A 358 11.19 4.50 29.24
N ARG A 359 10.76 3.96 30.39
CA ARG A 359 11.19 2.67 30.94
C ARG A 359 9.96 1.83 31.23
N GLY A 360 10.01 0.53 30.95
CA GLY A 360 8.89 -0.40 31.06
C GLY A 360 8.21 -0.69 29.71
N ASP A 361 6.89 -0.85 29.72
CA ASP A 361 6.11 -1.23 28.54
C ASP A 361 5.97 -0.08 27.53
N ALA A 362 6.60 -0.26 26.36
CA ALA A 362 6.54 0.68 25.25
C ALA A 362 5.31 0.45 24.34
N GLY A 363 4.47 -0.56 24.60
CA GLY A 363 3.44 -1.01 23.68
C GLY A 363 4.06 -1.89 22.59
N GLY A 364 3.67 -1.68 21.33
CA GLY A 364 4.25 -2.48 20.25
C GLY A 364 4.15 -1.83 18.88
N PHE A 365 4.86 -2.45 17.93
CA PHE A 365 4.81 -2.09 16.53
C PHE A 365 3.69 -2.88 15.85
N GLU A 366 2.70 -2.16 15.33
CA GLU A 366 1.49 -2.73 14.72
C GLU A 366 1.47 -2.47 13.21
N PHE A 367 1.13 -3.49 12.44
CA PHE A 367 1.06 -3.40 10.99
C PHE A 367 0.01 -4.35 10.41
N VAL A 368 -0.42 -4.05 9.19
CA VAL A 368 -1.31 -4.90 8.39
C VAL A 368 -0.63 -5.20 7.06
N VAL A 369 -0.38 -6.48 6.78
CA VAL A 369 0.09 -6.95 5.48
C VAL A 369 -1.11 -7.19 4.58
N MET A 370 -1.01 -6.73 3.33
CA MET A 370 -2.08 -6.76 2.34
C MET A 370 -1.52 -7.29 1.02
N ASP A 371 -2.34 -8.04 0.28
CA ASP A 371 -2.05 -8.61 -1.04
C ASP A 371 -2.52 -7.74 -2.22
N GLY A 372 -3.14 -6.59 -1.93
CA GLY A 372 -3.75 -5.71 -2.94
C GLY A 372 -5.04 -6.25 -3.58
N ARG A 373 -5.46 -7.47 -3.26
CA ARG A 373 -6.68 -8.13 -3.75
C ARG A 373 -7.75 -8.31 -2.68
N GLY A 374 -7.51 -7.75 -1.49
CA GLY A 374 -8.46 -7.61 -0.40
C GLY A 374 -8.20 -8.54 0.78
N GLY A 375 -7.25 -9.47 0.65
CA GLY A 375 -6.75 -10.24 1.77
C GLY A 375 -5.80 -9.41 2.63
N ASN A 376 -5.89 -9.63 3.93
CA ASN A 376 -5.03 -8.94 4.89
C ASN A 376 -4.70 -9.83 6.09
N ALA A 377 -3.56 -9.56 6.70
CA ALA A 377 -3.10 -10.19 7.93
C ALA A 377 -2.49 -9.14 8.86
N ARG A 378 -2.80 -9.20 10.15
CA ARG A 378 -2.34 -8.21 11.15
C ARG A 378 -1.18 -8.75 11.96
N GLY A 379 -0.15 -7.94 12.13
CA GLY A 379 1.02 -8.24 12.95
C GLY A 379 1.19 -7.27 14.11
N PHE A 380 1.75 -7.78 15.21
CA PHE A 380 2.04 -7.01 16.42
C PHE A 380 3.35 -7.49 17.05
N VAL A 381 4.29 -6.57 17.29
CA VAL A 381 5.56 -6.86 17.98
C VAL A 381 5.59 -6.09 19.31
N PRO A 382 5.44 -6.76 20.46
CA PRO A 382 5.54 -6.12 21.77
C PRO A 382 6.97 -5.68 22.10
N ILE A 383 7.15 -4.50 22.71
CA ILE A 383 8.46 -3.94 23.06
C ILE A 383 8.49 -3.51 24.53
N THR A 384 9.51 -3.98 25.26
CA THR A 384 9.83 -3.52 26.62
C THR A 384 11.16 -2.77 26.65
N VAL A 385 11.21 -1.62 27.32
CA VAL A 385 12.45 -0.83 27.50
C VAL A 385 12.97 -1.00 28.93
N ARG A 386 14.24 -1.39 29.10
CA ARG A 386 14.90 -1.55 30.41
C ARG A 386 15.92 -0.43 30.66
N PRO A 387 16.11 0.02 31.91
CA PRO A 387 17.15 1.00 32.23
C PRO A 387 18.55 0.49 31.87
N SER A 388 19.37 1.35 31.28
CA SER A 388 20.80 1.10 31.00
C SER A 388 21.68 1.29 32.25
N ASN A 389 21.31 2.21 33.15
CA ASN A 389 22.09 2.59 34.33
C ASN A 389 21.94 1.58 35.47
N ARG A 390 23.04 1.14 36.07
CA ARG A 390 23.12 0.25 37.24
C ARG A 390 23.47 1.06 38.48
N PRO A 391 22.82 0.84 39.63
CA PRO A 391 23.09 1.63 40.84
C PRO A 391 24.46 1.31 41.46
N PRO A 392 24.99 2.22 42.30
CA PRO A 392 26.27 2.03 42.98
C PRO A 392 26.28 0.79 43.88
N VAL A 393 27.41 0.09 43.95
CA VAL A 393 27.55 -1.09 44.83
C VAL A 393 28.14 -0.66 46.18
N LEU A 394 27.44 -0.98 47.28
CA LEU A 394 27.83 -0.69 48.66
C LEU A 394 27.96 -1.98 49.48
N VAL A 395 28.88 -1.98 50.45
CA VAL A 395 28.89 -3.00 51.52
C VAL A 395 27.83 -2.63 52.55
N SER A 396 26.72 -3.36 52.56
CA SER A 396 25.58 -3.09 53.43
C SER A 396 25.77 -3.69 54.83
N GLU A 397 25.77 -2.81 55.83
CA GLU A 397 25.77 -3.05 57.28
C GLU A 397 27.08 -3.60 57.87
N ARG A 398 27.75 -2.75 58.67
CA ARG A 398 28.94 -3.12 59.46
C ARG A 398 28.75 -2.71 60.92
N ARG A 399 29.11 -3.57 61.87
CA ARG A 399 29.24 -3.20 63.29
C ARG A 399 30.71 -2.97 63.62
N LEU A 400 31.00 -1.87 64.30
CA LEU A 400 32.34 -1.50 64.74
C LEU A 400 32.31 -1.16 66.22
N THR A 401 33.16 -1.83 67.00
CA THR A 401 33.50 -1.39 68.36
C THR A 401 34.79 -0.57 68.26
N VAL A 402 34.73 0.71 68.64
CA VAL A 402 35.81 1.68 68.46
C VAL A 402 36.28 2.29 69.79
N THR A 403 37.60 2.36 69.91
CA THR A 403 38.38 3.19 70.84
C THR A 403 39.20 4.10 69.91
N PRO A 404 39.20 5.46 70.05
CA PRO A 404 39.30 6.44 68.96
C PRO A 404 40.08 5.94 67.73
N ASN A 405 39.35 5.61 66.65
CA ASN A 405 39.90 4.92 65.48
C ASN A 405 39.14 5.35 64.20
N PRO A 406 39.70 5.10 63.00
CA PRO A 406 39.01 5.30 61.76
C PRO A 406 37.82 4.35 61.61
N LEU A 407 36.76 4.84 60.98
CA LEU A 407 35.57 4.05 60.63
C LEU A 407 35.84 3.05 59.48
N ARG A 408 36.94 3.22 58.74
CA ARG A 408 37.44 2.29 57.70
C ARG A 408 36.35 1.84 56.72
N ILE A 409 35.56 2.78 56.21
CA ILE A 409 34.51 2.53 55.23
C ILE A 409 35.16 2.46 53.85
N GLU A 410 35.02 1.33 53.15
CA GLU A 410 35.53 1.19 51.79
C GLU A 410 34.72 2.09 50.83
N PRO A 411 35.39 2.85 49.95
CA PRO A 411 34.70 3.67 48.95
C PRO A 411 33.78 2.80 48.06
N PRO A 412 32.51 3.17 47.85
CA PRO A 412 31.65 2.50 46.88
C PRO A 412 32.23 2.61 45.47
N ASN A 413 31.89 1.62 44.64
CA ASN A 413 32.19 1.65 43.22
C ASN A 413 30.90 1.52 42.41
N ASP A 414 30.81 2.32 41.35
CA ASP A 414 29.72 2.25 40.39
C ASP A 414 30.04 1.26 39.26
N PRO A 415 29.13 0.33 38.89
CA PRO A 415 29.36 -0.61 37.79
C PRO A 415 29.54 0.04 36.42
N ASP A 416 29.01 1.25 36.22
CA ASP A 416 29.08 2.02 34.98
C ASP A 416 30.19 3.08 35.01
N GLY A 417 30.92 3.19 36.14
CA GLY A 417 32.07 4.07 36.32
C GLY A 417 31.70 5.53 36.57
N ASP A 418 30.45 5.79 36.93
CA ASP A 418 29.96 7.14 37.21
C ASP A 418 30.50 7.69 38.54
N PRO A 419 30.84 8.99 38.61
CA PRO A 419 31.37 9.60 39.82
C PRO A 419 30.29 9.67 40.90
N LEU A 420 30.62 9.22 42.11
CA LEU A 420 29.67 9.10 43.20
C LEU A 420 29.68 10.30 44.14
N THR A 421 28.49 10.80 44.44
CA THR A 421 28.26 11.77 45.52
C THR A 421 27.74 11.05 46.75
N ILE A 422 28.46 11.17 47.86
CA ILE A 422 28.06 10.59 49.13
C ILE A 422 27.33 11.63 49.96
N THR A 423 26.14 11.33 50.47
CA THR A 423 25.40 12.20 51.38
C THR A 423 25.25 11.53 52.73
N VAL A 424 25.70 12.18 53.79
CA VAL A 424 25.52 11.68 55.17
C VAL A 424 24.05 11.79 55.54
N THR A 425 23.42 10.69 55.91
CA THR A 425 21.99 10.65 56.28
C THR A 425 21.80 10.53 57.79
N ALA A 426 22.76 9.93 58.52
CA ALA A 426 22.75 9.90 59.98
C ALA A 426 24.18 9.89 60.54
N ILE A 427 24.35 10.46 61.73
CA ILE A 427 25.56 10.34 62.55
C ILE A 427 25.23 9.62 63.86
N PRO A 428 26.21 8.94 64.50
CA PRO A 428 26.01 8.31 65.80
C PRO A 428 25.49 9.32 66.84
N GLU A 429 24.57 8.87 67.71
CA GLU A 429 23.96 9.67 68.77
C GLU A 429 24.95 10.08 69.86
N ARG A 430 26.03 9.31 70.03
CA ARG A 430 27.08 9.54 71.03
C ARG A 430 28.44 9.62 70.34
N GLY A 431 29.20 10.67 70.62
CA GLY A 431 30.46 10.97 69.92
C GLY A 431 30.26 11.80 68.64
N ARG A 432 31.32 11.96 67.84
CA ARG A 432 31.31 12.72 66.58
C ARG A 432 32.07 11.98 65.50
N VAL A 433 31.61 12.09 64.26
CA VAL A 433 32.36 11.64 63.08
C VAL A 433 33.00 12.86 62.44
N VAL A 434 34.30 12.79 62.19
CA VAL A 434 35.07 13.89 61.60
C VAL A 434 35.75 13.44 60.30
N THR A 435 35.93 14.39 59.38
CA THR A 435 36.79 14.27 58.20
C THR A 435 37.91 15.30 58.32
N GLY A 436 39.16 14.87 58.52
CA GLY A 436 40.20 15.75 59.06
C GLY A 436 39.76 16.34 60.41
N ASP A 437 39.77 17.67 60.53
CA ASP A 437 39.33 18.39 61.74
C ASP A 437 37.84 18.82 61.70
N ARG A 438 37.09 18.47 60.64
CA ARG A 438 35.71 18.94 60.44
C ARG A 438 34.69 17.91 60.90
N PRO A 439 33.80 18.24 61.87
CA PRO A 439 32.70 17.35 62.25
C PRO A 439 31.62 17.31 61.17
N LEU A 440 31.17 16.09 60.86
CA LEU A 440 30.11 15.81 59.88
C LEU A 440 28.72 15.95 60.49
N ARG A 441 27.74 16.33 59.65
CA ARG A 441 26.32 16.44 59.99
C ARG A 441 25.45 15.74 58.94
N PRO A 442 24.24 15.29 59.29
CA PRO A 442 23.27 14.86 58.29
C PRO A 442 23.03 15.96 57.24
N GLY A 443 23.10 15.60 55.97
CA GLY A 443 23.05 16.49 54.82
C GLY A 443 24.42 16.89 54.26
N ASP A 444 25.53 16.61 54.96
CA ASP A 444 26.86 16.87 54.42
C ASP A 444 27.17 15.96 53.23
N THR A 445 27.81 16.52 52.21
CA THR A 445 28.26 15.79 51.02
C THR A 445 29.77 15.51 51.07
N LEU A 446 30.15 14.31 50.60
CA LEU A 446 31.53 13.81 50.56
C LEU A 446 31.81 13.14 49.20
N THR A 447 33.08 13.04 48.84
CA THR A 447 33.52 12.16 47.75
C THR A 447 33.57 10.71 48.23
N ALA A 448 33.46 9.73 47.32
CA ALA A 448 33.56 8.31 47.68
C ALA A 448 34.86 7.98 48.44
N ASP A 449 36.00 8.53 48.01
CA ASP A 449 37.30 8.30 48.65
C ASP A 449 37.39 8.87 50.08
N ALA A 450 36.65 9.95 50.37
CA ALA A 450 36.67 10.57 51.70
C ALA A 450 36.08 9.67 52.80
N LEU A 451 35.28 8.66 52.43
CA LEU A 451 34.73 7.67 53.37
C LEU A 451 35.83 6.84 54.05
N ALA A 452 36.93 6.56 53.35
CA ALA A 452 38.03 5.75 53.89
C ALA A 452 38.78 6.46 55.04
N GLY A 453 38.76 7.80 55.05
CA GLY A 453 39.49 8.65 55.99
C GLY A 453 38.67 9.13 57.20
N LEU A 454 37.41 8.69 57.36
CA LEU A 454 36.56 9.16 58.45
C LEU A 454 37.03 8.63 59.80
N LEU A 455 37.08 9.53 60.80
CA LEU A 455 37.45 9.21 62.18
C LEU A 455 36.23 9.34 63.09
N PHE A 456 36.10 8.44 64.07
CA PHE A 456 35.10 8.54 65.11
C PHE A 456 35.74 8.95 66.44
N GLU A 457 35.29 10.09 66.98
CA GLU A 457 35.70 10.65 68.26
C GLU A 457 34.63 10.33 69.32
N PRO A 458 34.92 9.42 70.28
CA PRO A 458 33.96 9.05 71.31
C PRO A 458 33.79 10.16 72.37
N GLU A 459 32.60 10.26 72.94
CA GLU A 459 32.35 11.10 74.13
C GLU A 459 33.02 10.46 75.37
N ARG A 460 33.50 11.30 76.30
CA ARG A 460 34.21 10.81 77.48
C ARG A 460 33.32 9.95 78.40
N ALA A 461 33.68 8.67 78.50
CA ALA A 461 33.47 7.74 79.62
C ALA A 461 32.07 7.14 79.87
N SER A 462 31.49 6.49 78.86
CA SER A 462 30.55 5.37 79.09
C SER A 462 30.61 4.37 77.91
N PRO A 463 31.16 3.15 78.09
CA PRO A 463 31.13 2.09 77.08
C PRO A 463 29.69 1.73 76.65
N GLY A 464 29.52 1.20 75.44
CA GLY A 464 28.23 0.75 74.91
C GLY A 464 27.85 1.36 73.56
N PRO A 465 26.62 1.13 73.07
CA PRO A 465 26.20 1.57 71.75
C PRO A 465 26.25 3.09 71.62
N ALA A 466 26.79 3.57 70.49
CA ALA A 466 26.89 4.98 70.14
C ALA A 466 25.94 5.41 69.02
N GLY A 467 25.17 4.48 68.44
CA GLY A 467 24.28 4.74 67.32
C GLY A 467 24.90 4.28 66.00
N ALA A 468 24.47 4.86 64.87
CA ALA A 468 24.97 4.47 63.56
C ALA A 468 25.32 5.68 62.69
N PHE A 469 26.38 5.53 61.90
CA PHE A 469 26.68 6.41 60.77
C PHE A 469 25.98 5.84 59.53
N ALA A 470 25.13 6.63 58.88
CA ALA A 470 24.44 6.22 57.65
C ALA A 470 24.70 7.21 56.53
N PHE A 471 24.77 6.71 55.30
CA PHE A 471 24.97 7.53 54.11
C PHE A 471 24.30 6.92 52.88
N THR A 472 24.03 7.77 51.88
CA THR A 472 23.61 7.38 50.53
C THR A 472 24.75 7.65 49.54
N ALA A 473 24.92 6.78 48.56
CA ALA A 473 25.75 7.00 47.39
C ALA A 473 24.84 7.18 46.17
N ASP A 474 24.99 8.31 45.50
CA ASP A 474 24.22 8.72 44.31
C ASP A 474 25.19 8.85 43.13
N ASP A 475 24.86 8.20 42.01
CA ASP A 475 25.64 8.25 40.75
C ASP A 475 25.32 9.47 39.87
N GLY A 476 24.33 10.30 40.26
CA GLY A 476 23.86 11.45 39.49
C GLY A 476 23.10 11.09 38.21
N ARG A 477 22.87 9.79 37.96
CA ARG A 477 22.15 9.21 36.81
C ARG A 477 20.91 8.41 37.21
N GLY A 478 20.55 8.48 38.49
CA GLY A 478 19.32 7.94 39.06
C GLY A 478 19.50 6.60 39.77
N GLY A 479 20.73 6.11 39.92
CA GLY A 479 21.08 5.00 40.80
C GLY A 479 21.49 5.51 42.18
N VAL A 480 20.76 5.07 43.21
CA VAL A 480 21.05 5.42 44.61
C VAL A 480 21.10 4.15 45.44
N SER A 481 22.15 4.02 46.25
CA SER A 481 22.30 2.93 47.23
C SER A 481 22.59 3.51 48.62
N SER A 482 22.19 2.80 49.67
CA SER A 482 22.37 3.26 51.06
C SER A 482 23.17 2.26 51.89
N ALA A 483 23.97 2.75 52.83
CA ALA A 483 24.70 1.92 53.78
C ALA A 483 24.65 2.50 55.20
N THR A 484 24.76 1.61 56.19
CA THR A 484 24.73 1.93 57.62
C THR A 484 25.90 1.25 58.33
N VAL A 485 26.59 1.97 59.20
CA VAL A 485 27.68 1.47 60.04
C VAL A 485 27.31 1.72 61.49
N ALA A 486 27.00 0.64 62.23
CA ALA A 486 26.70 0.71 63.65
C ALA A 486 28.00 0.86 64.46
N VAL A 487 28.00 1.80 65.40
CA VAL A 487 29.17 2.20 66.18
C VAL A 487 28.92 1.91 67.66
N GLU A 488 29.86 1.25 68.31
CA GLU A 488 29.88 1.00 69.75
C GLU A 488 31.19 1.53 70.36
N ILE A 489 31.13 2.15 71.53
CA ILE A 489 32.32 2.66 72.25
C ILE A 489 32.84 1.54 73.15
N GLY A 490 34.12 1.16 72.96
CA GLY A 490 34.79 0.13 73.76
C GLY A 490 35.25 0.60 75.15
N GLU A 491 35.53 -0.34 76.05
CA GLU A 491 36.13 -0.06 77.37
C GLU A 491 37.59 0.41 77.24
N ALA A 492 37.96 1.46 78.00
CA ALA A 492 39.31 2.01 77.96
C ALA A 492 40.35 0.99 78.48
N GLY A 493 41.28 0.58 77.62
CA GLY A 493 42.36 -0.36 77.96
C GLY A 493 42.08 -1.82 77.60
N ALA A 494 40.93 -2.15 77.01
CA ALA A 494 40.72 -3.47 76.42
C ALA A 494 41.52 -3.58 75.10
N SER A 495 42.36 -4.61 74.99
CA SER A 495 42.95 -5.00 73.69
C SER A 495 41.82 -5.40 72.73
N PRO A 496 41.91 -5.09 71.42
CA PRO A 496 40.86 -5.43 70.46
C PRO A 496 40.59 -6.94 70.50
N PRO A 497 39.32 -7.40 70.51
CA PRO A 497 39.02 -8.82 70.35
C PRO A 497 39.42 -9.28 68.94
N ALA A 498 39.41 -10.59 68.70
CA ALA A 498 39.93 -11.35 67.54
C ALA A 498 39.70 -10.83 66.08
N ALA A 499 39.04 -9.68 65.88
CA ALA A 499 38.96 -8.93 64.63
C ALA A 499 40.33 -8.58 64.01
N ASP A 500 41.39 -8.45 64.81
CA ASP A 500 42.74 -8.15 64.28
C ASP A 500 43.32 -9.31 63.44
N ALA A 501 42.96 -10.56 63.72
CA ALA A 501 43.45 -11.71 62.96
C ALA A 501 42.77 -11.82 61.58
N GLU A 502 41.45 -11.66 61.53
CA GLU A 502 40.70 -11.64 60.27
C GLU A 502 41.15 -10.46 59.39
N GLU A 503 41.31 -9.26 59.99
CA GLU A 503 41.83 -8.06 59.32
C GLU A 503 43.22 -8.28 58.71
N THR A 504 44.16 -8.82 59.48
CA THR A 504 45.55 -9.00 59.03
C THR A 504 45.66 -10.00 57.89
N VAL A 505 44.76 -10.99 57.83
CA VAL A 505 44.69 -11.92 56.70
C VAL A 505 43.97 -11.27 55.52
N TRP A 506 42.87 -10.54 55.75
CA TRP A 506 42.15 -9.84 54.70
C TRP A 506 43.01 -8.79 53.97
N GLN A 507 43.79 -7.99 54.69
CA GLN A 507 44.68 -6.99 54.11
C GLN A 507 45.74 -7.59 53.16
N ARG A 508 46.17 -8.84 53.42
CA ARG A 508 47.09 -9.57 52.54
C ARG A 508 46.39 -10.15 51.32
N VAL A 509 45.16 -10.63 51.49
CA VAL A 509 44.41 -11.34 50.45
C VAL A 509 43.67 -10.39 49.50
N ARG A 510 43.18 -9.23 49.97
CA ARG A 510 42.36 -8.30 49.17
C ARG A 510 43.07 -7.74 47.93
N GLY A 511 44.40 -7.66 47.98
CA GLY A 511 45.25 -7.23 46.86
C GLY A 511 45.72 -8.38 45.96
N SER A 512 45.40 -9.64 46.29
CA SER A 512 45.78 -10.79 45.47
C SER A 512 44.93 -10.87 44.19
N ASN A 513 45.55 -11.38 43.13
CA ASN A 513 44.92 -11.67 41.85
C ASN A 513 44.61 -13.17 41.67
N ASP A 514 44.92 -14.01 42.67
CA ASP A 514 44.55 -15.43 42.67
C ASP A 514 43.24 -15.64 43.43
N PRO A 515 42.15 -16.13 42.79
CA PRO A 515 40.91 -16.45 43.48
C PRO A 515 41.07 -17.47 44.61
N ALA A 516 42.10 -18.32 44.56
CA ALA A 516 42.39 -19.30 45.61
C ALA A 516 42.72 -18.64 46.96
N ASP A 517 43.31 -17.44 46.97
CA ASP A 517 43.65 -16.72 48.20
C ASP A 517 42.37 -16.18 48.89
N ALA A 518 41.43 -15.65 48.10
CA ALA A 518 40.13 -15.19 48.61
C ALA A 518 39.24 -16.36 49.05
N GLU A 519 39.32 -17.51 48.36
CA GLU A 519 38.68 -18.75 48.79
C GLU A 519 39.30 -19.33 50.08
N ALA A 520 40.62 -19.25 50.23
CA ALA A 520 41.33 -19.66 51.44
C ALA A 520 40.94 -18.78 52.63
N PHE A 521 40.80 -17.46 52.41
CA PHE A 521 40.23 -16.55 53.40
C PHE A 521 38.81 -16.96 53.82
N LEU A 522 37.94 -17.29 52.87
CA LEU A 522 36.57 -17.75 53.13
C LEU A 522 36.49 -19.09 53.86
N ARG A 523 37.50 -19.97 53.73
CA ARG A 523 37.57 -21.22 54.51
C ARG A 523 37.93 -20.98 55.97
N LEU A 524 38.74 -19.95 56.25
CA LEU A 524 39.16 -19.58 57.60
C LEU A 524 38.14 -18.67 58.31
N PHE A 525 37.44 -17.82 57.55
CA PHE A 525 36.55 -16.78 58.07
C PHE A 525 35.20 -16.76 57.32
N ALA A 526 34.54 -17.91 57.21
CA ALA A 526 33.32 -18.07 56.41
C ALA A 526 32.14 -17.16 56.81
N THR A 527 32.08 -16.77 58.09
CA THR A 527 31.05 -15.88 58.65
C THR A 527 31.65 -14.59 59.22
N GLY A 528 32.90 -14.30 58.88
CA GLY A 528 33.63 -13.13 59.37
C GLY A 528 33.19 -11.82 58.69
N GLY A 529 33.62 -10.68 59.24
CA GLY A 529 33.22 -9.34 58.79
C GLY A 529 33.60 -9.03 57.34
N TYR A 530 34.61 -9.71 56.78
CA TYR A 530 35.05 -9.56 55.40
C TYR A 530 34.58 -10.69 54.48
N ALA A 531 33.78 -11.64 54.97
CA ALA A 531 33.31 -12.77 54.16
C ALA A 531 32.48 -12.34 52.94
N ALA A 532 31.71 -11.25 53.03
CA ALA A 532 30.96 -10.73 51.90
C ALA A 532 31.89 -10.14 50.81
N ALA A 533 32.84 -9.30 51.21
CA ALA A 533 33.85 -8.71 50.32
C ALA A 533 34.73 -9.79 49.67
N ALA A 534 35.09 -10.83 50.42
CA ALA A 534 35.86 -11.96 49.91
C ALA A 534 35.08 -12.78 48.86
N ARG A 535 33.76 -13.03 49.05
CA ARG A 535 32.92 -13.69 48.03
C ARG A 535 32.81 -12.85 46.76
N GLN A 536 32.58 -11.54 46.91
CA GLN A 536 32.54 -10.61 45.79
C GLN A 536 33.88 -10.57 45.02
N ARG A 537 35.01 -10.64 45.74
CA ARG A 537 36.34 -10.71 45.13
C ARG A 537 36.56 -12.01 44.36
N VAL A 538 36.09 -13.15 44.86
CA VAL A 538 36.11 -14.44 44.14
C VAL A 538 35.31 -14.33 42.83
N ASP A 539 34.13 -13.73 42.88
CA ASP A 539 33.28 -13.58 41.70
C ASP A 539 33.90 -12.63 40.66
N GLN A 540 34.51 -11.52 41.09
CA GLN A 540 35.25 -10.60 40.22
C GLN A 540 36.46 -11.27 39.54
N LEU A 541 37.26 -12.02 40.29
CA LEU A 541 38.45 -12.70 39.76
C LEU A 541 38.09 -13.86 38.82
N ARG A 542 36.90 -14.45 38.97
CA ARG A 542 36.37 -15.47 38.07
C ARG A 542 35.72 -14.87 36.81
N ALA A 543 35.04 -13.72 36.93
CA ALA A 543 34.44 -13.02 35.80
C ALA A 543 35.48 -12.42 34.84
N GLY A 544 36.70 -12.14 35.31
CA GLY A 544 37.82 -11.62 34.51
C GLY A 544 38.68 -12.67 33.82
N ARG A 545 38.42 -13.98 33.97
CA ARG A 545 39.17 -15.05 33.29
C ARG A 545 38.48 -15.46 31.98
N PRO A 546 39.16 -15.34 30.82
CA PRO A 546 38.71 -16.02 29.62
C PRO A 546 38.74 -17.54 29.84
N VAL A 547 37.69 -18.23 29.41
CA VAL A 547 37.74 -19.69 29.22
C VAL A 547 38.64 -19.94 28.00
N GLU A 548 39.91 -20.21 28.24
CA GLU A 548 40.85 -20.60 27.19
C GLU A 548 40.76 -22.13 27.00
N SER A 549 39.88 -22.54 26.08
CA SER A 549 40.07 -23.78 25.34
C SER A 549 41.17 -23.56 24.30
N ALA A 550 42.15 -24.45 24.32
CA ALA A 550 43.34 -24.46 23.47
C ALA A 550 43.07 -24.22 21.97
N ALA A 551 43.82 -23.30 21.37
CA ALA A 551 44.33 -23.43 20.00
C ALA A 551 45.53 -22.49 19.78
N LEU A 552 46.66 -23.10 19.43
CA LEU A 552 47.94 -22.48 19.10
C LEU A 552 47.94 -21.80 17.72
N SER A 553 48.84 -20.82 17.59
CA SER A 553 49.51 -20.31 16.37
C SER A 553 48.78 -19.14 15.69
N GLY A 554 49.38 -17.98 15.44
CA GLY A 554 50.74 -17.50 15.63
C GLY A 554 51.00 -16.26 14.74
N SER A 555 51.98 -15.45 15.16
CA SER A 555 52.84 -14.56 14.35
C SER A 555 52.56 -13.04 14.29
N SER A 556 53.62 -12.32 14.75
CA SER A 556 54.18 -10.98 14.38
C SER A 556 53.34 -9.72 14.64
N ALA A 557 53.57 -8.91 15.68
CA ALA A 557 54.70 -7.97 15.99
C ALA A 557 54.69 -6.64 15.17
N PRO A 558 55.19 -5.49 15.71
CA PRO A 558 54.65 -4.64 16.79
C PRO A 558 54.35 -3.18 16.31
N PRO A 559 53.60 -2.32 17.05
CA PRO A 559 53.56 -0.88 16.75
C PRO A 559 54.33 -0.01 17.77
N GLN A 560 54.95 1.03 17.22
CA GLN A 560 55.72 2.09 17.87
C GLN A 560 54.85 3.27 18.38
N PRO A 561 55.44 4.24 19.15
CA PRO A 561 54.75 5.15 20.09
C PRO A 561 54.13 6.43 19.48
N PRO A 562 53.46 7.29 20.29
CA PRO A 562 52.45 8.24 19.82
C PRO A 562 53.04 9.59 19.37
N PRO A 563 52.33 10.39 18.55
CA PRO A 563 52.76 11.73 18.17
C PRO A 563 52.15 12.83 19.05
N SER A 564 52.92 13.91 19.18
CA SER A 564 52.53 15.23 19.71
C SER A 564 52.22 16.23 18.56
N PRO A 565 51.69 17.44 18.84
CA PRO A 565 50.77 18.18 17.97
C PRO A 565 51.42 19.29 17.12
N ALA A 566 50.69 19.79 16.12
CA ALA A 566 51.02 21.05 15.43
C ALA A 566 49.79 21.83 14.94
N LEU A 567 49.97 23.15 14.93
CA LEU A 567 49.04 24.27 14.74
C LEU A 567 48.59 24.56 13.29
N ALA A 568 47.37 25.10 13.19
CA ALA A 568 46.89 26.29 12.45
C ALA A 568 47.28 26.57 10.97
N ALA A 569 46.25 26.87 10.16
CA ALA A 569 46.29 27.89 9.10
C ALA A 569 44.87 28.46 8.81
N ASN A 570 44.82 29.79 8.66
CA ASN A 570 43.65 30.66 8.45
C ASN A 570 43.21 30.78 6.98
N ALA A 571 41.96 31.27 6.79
CA ALA A 571 41.49 32.34 5.88
C ALA A 571 40.20 31.93 5.13
N ALA A 572 39.20 32.76 4.84
CA ALA A 572 38.74 34.09 5.25
C ALA A 572 37.41 34.32 4.48
N THR A 573 36.37 34.89 5.08
CA THR A 573 35.14 35.31 4.38
C THR A 573 34.80 36.75 4.78
N ALA A 574 34.54 37.60 3.78
CA ALA A 574 34.19 39.01 3.94
C ALA A 574 32.65 39.21 4.05
N PRO A 575 32.17 40.33 4.65
CA PRO A 575 30.78 40.50 5.09
C PRO A 575 29.96 41.45 4.18
N ARG A 576 28.62 41.41 4.32
CA ARG A 576 27.69 42.40 3.72
C ARG A 576 26.70 42.94 4.79
N PRO A 577 26.26 44.22 4.74
CA PRO A 577 25.83 45.01 5.91
C PRO A 577 24.28 45.26 5.93
N PRO A 578 23.67 46.21 6.71
CA PRO A 578 22.56 45.90 7.63
C PRO A 578 21.18 46.49 7.23
N THR A 579 20.18 46.07 8.02
CA THR A 579 18.72 46.33 8.13
C THR A 579 18.18 47.77 8.03
N ALA A 580 16.89 47.92 7.61
CA ALA A 580 15.79 48.70 8.27
C ALA A 580 14.46 48.63 7.46
N PRO A 581 13.30 49.19 7.90
CA PRO A 581 12.38 48.66 8.92
C PRO A 581 10.91 48.52 8.42
N THR A 582 10.11 47.79 9.19
CA THR A 582 8.68 47.50 9.02
C THR A 582 7.76 48.70 9.28
N ALA A 583 6.66 48.83 8.52
CA ALA A 583 5.52 49.72 8.81
C ALA A 583 4.19 48.91 8.88
N PRO A 584 3.15 49.39 9.58
CA PRO A 584 2.09 48.55 10.18
C PRO A 584 0.88 48.29 9.26
N SER A 585 0.22 47.15 9.48
CA SER A 585 -1.02 46.71 8.80
C SER A 585 -2.28 47.41 9.34
N PRO A 586 -3.36 47.54 8.53
CA PRO A 586 -4.73 47.76 9.01
C PRO A 586 -5.42 46.43 9.45
N PRO A 587 -6.51 46.48 10.24
CA PRO A 587 -7.15 45.33 10.89
C PRO A 587 -8.14 44.57 9.98
N PRO A 588 -8.65 43.38 10.39
CA PRO A 588 -8.82 42.22 9.53
C PRO A 588 -10.23 42.07 8.93
N THR A 589 -10.31 41.39 7.78
CA THR A 589 -11.55 40.77 7.29
C THR A 589 -11.30 39.32 6.86
N ASN A 590 -11.86 38.42 7.68
CA ASN A 590 -12.27 37.02 7.49
C ASN A 590 -11.77 36.22 6.26
N GLY A 591 -11.17 35.07 6.56
CA GLY A 591 -11.03 33.92 5.65
C GLY A 591 -9.58 33.58 5.33
N SER A 592 -8.86 32.97 6.29
CA SER A 592 -7.50 32.48 6.07
C SER A 592 -7.46 31.33 5.07
N ALA A 593 -7.20 31.63 3.79
CA ALA A 593 -6.69 30.66 2.82
C ALA A 593 -5.27 30.26 3.23
N ARG A 594 -5.01 28.95 3.41
CA ARG A 594 -3.66 28.43 3.67
C ARG A 594 -2.85 28.56 2.38
N ASN A 595 -1.81 29.38 2.42
CA ASN A 595 -0.95 29.66 1.27
C ASN A 595 0.12 28.55 1.16
N HIS A 596 0.10 27.77 0.07
CA HIS A 596 1.05 26.68 -0.18
C HIS A 596 2.15 27.12 -1.16
N GLY A 597 3.25 27.65 -0.61
CA GLY A 597 4.61 27.46 -1.13
C GLY A 597 5.14 28.36 -2.24
N ASN A 598 4.32 28.86 -3.17
CA ASN A 598 4.73 29.85 -4.18
C ASN A 598 3.58 30.85 -4.28
N GLY A 599 3.83 32.17 -4.29
CA GLY A 599 2.81 33.24 -4.23
C GLY A 599 1.79 33.30 -5.37
N ASN A 600 1.60 32.20 -6.11
CA ASN A 600 0.74 32.01 -7.26
C ASN A 600 -0.36 30.94 -7.03
N SER A 601 -0.42 30.30 -5.85
CA SER A 601 -1.48 29.36 -5.47
C SER A 601 -2.51 29.99 -4.51
N PHE A 602 -3.74 29.48 -4.50
CA PHE A 602 -4.80 29.90 -3.57
C PHE A 602 -5.85 28.79 -3.38
N GLN A 603 -6.72 28.93 -2.38
CA GLN A 603 -7.83 28.00 -2.11
C GLN A 603 -9.06 28.83 -1.68
N ASP A 604 -10.24 28.54 -2.23
CA ASP A 604 -11.45 29.33 -1.94
C ASP A 604 -12.18 28.90 -0.65
N CYS A 605 -11.94 27.69 -0.15
CA CYS A 605 -12.48 27.17 1.09
C CYS A 605 -11.61 26.03 1.63
N GLY A 606 -11.80 25.60 2.89
CA GLY A 606 -10.95 24.58 3.53
C GLY A 606 -10.92 23.21 2.85
N ASP A 607 -12.01 22.82 2.18
CA ASP A 607 -12.14 21.54 1.45
C ASP A 607 -12.23 21.74 -0.07
N CYS A 608 -11.83 22.91 -0.57
CA CYS A 608 -11.84 23.23 -2.00
C CYS A 608 -10.49 22.85 -2.64
N PRO A 609 -10.44 22.56 -3.95
CA PRO A 609 -9.17 22.35 -4.63
C PRO A 609 -8.20 23.51 -4.45
N VAL A 610 -6.91 23.19 -4.26
CA VAL A 610 -5.83 24.18 -4.34
C VAL A 610 -5.67 24.57 -5.80
N MET A 611 -5.68 25.87 -6.09
CA MET A 611 -5.67 26.42 -7.43
C MET A 611 -4.35 27.14 -7.69
N VAL A 612 -3.85 27.05 -8.92
CA VAL A 612 -2.61 27.68 -9.41
C VAL A 612 -2.98 28.63 -10.54
N ARG A 613 -2.60 29.91 -10.45
CA ARG A 613 -2.91 30.90 -11.50
C ARG A 613 -1.95 30.73 -12.67
N LEU A 614 -2.49 30.53 -13.87
CA LEU A 614 -1.72 30.49 -15.10
C LEU A 614 -1.68 31.88 -15.73
N PRO A 615 -0.49 32.36 -16.16
CA PRO A 615 -0.38 33.67 -16.80
C PRO A 615 -1.01 33.64 -18.21
N PRO A 616 -1.57 34.77 -18.68
CA PRO A 616 -1.89 34.93 -20.10
C PRO A 616 -0.66 34.65 -20.96
N GLY A 617 -0.86 34.04 -22.12
CA GLY A 617 0.26 33.64 -22.95
C GLY A 617 -0.16 33.03 -24.28
N ASN A 618 0.83 32.70 -25.09
CA ASN A 618 0.66 31.97 -26.32
C ASN A 618 1.54 30.72 -26.30
N PHE A 619 1.03 29.64 -26.88
CA PHE A 619 1.79 28.40 -27.02
C PHE A 619 1.37 27.68 -28.30
N GLN A 620 2.20 26.72 -28.72
CA GLN A 620 1.89 25.82 -29.82
C GLN A 620 1.18 24.59 -29.25
N MET A 621 -0.09 24.40 -29.60
CA MET A 621 -0.88 23.24 -29.20
C MET A 621 -0.72 22.11 -30.21
N GLY A 622 -0.57 20.87 -29.75
CA GLY A 622 -0.39 19.69 -30.59
C GLY A 622 1.06 19.43 -31.04
N ASN A 623 1.25 18.34 -31.80
CA ASN A 623 2.57 17.86 -32.22
C ASN A 623 2.51 17.13 -33.58
N ASP A 624 3.29 17.59 -34.57
CA ASP A 624 3.36 16.96 -35.91
C ASP A 624 3.94 15.54 -35.89
N LYS A 625 4.69 15.20 -34.83
CA LYS A 625 5.25 13.86 -34.64
C LYS A 625 4.37 12.96 -33.76
N GLY A 626 3.32 13.50 -33.14
CA GLY A 626 2.38 12.75 -32.30
C GLY A 626 1.32 12.00 -33.10
N ASP A 627 0.30 11.48 -32.44
CA ASP A 627 -0.81 10.79 -33.11
C ASP A 627 -1.57 11.69 -34.08
N ALA A 628 -2.33 11.09 -35.01
CA ALA A 628 -3.11 11.85 -35.99
C ALA A 628 -4.10 12.85 -35.33
N SER A 629 -4.59 12.53 -34.13
CA SER A 629 -5.44 13.41 -33.33
C SER A 629 -4.72 14.63 -32.78
N GLU A 630 -3.39 14.62 -32.67
CA GLU A 630 -2.58 15.71 -32.13
C GLU A 630 -2.15 16.73 -33.19
N ARG A 631 -2.61 16.54 -34.43
CA ARG A 631 -2.19 17.30 -35.61
C ARG A 631 -3.36 18.08 -36.21
N PRO A 632 -3.12 19.16 -36.96
CA PRO A 632 -1.84 19.87 -37.04
C PRO A 632 -1.58 20.69 -35.77
N PRO A 633 -0.31 20.91 -35.39
CA PRO A 633 0.03 21.89 -34.39
C PRO A 633 -0.48 23.27 -34.79
N HIS A 634 -1.09 23.99 -33.86
CA HIS A 634 -1.62 25.33 -34.11
C HIS A 634 -1.35 26.24 -32.92
N ARG A 635 -1.27 27.55 -33.18
CA ARG A 635 -1.03 28.55 -32.13
C ARG A 635 -2.32 28.83 -31.38
N VAL A 636 -2.24 28.78 -30.04
CA VAL A 636 -3.34 29.17 -29.15
C VAL A 636 -2.89 30.34 -28.26
N THR A 637 -3.80 31.29 -28.01
CA THR A 637 -3.58 32.46 -27.16
C THR A 637 -4.58 32.50 -26.02
N LEU A 638 -4.12 32.36 -24.78
CA LEU A 638 -4.91 32.59 -23.58
C LEU A 638 -4.82 34.08 -23.21
N ALA A 639 -5.84 34.85 -23.60
CA ALA A 639 -5.85 36.30 -23.41
C ALA A 639 -6.06 36.73 -21.94
N LYS A 640 -6.66 35.86 -21.11
CA LYS A 640 -6.96 36.12 -19.70
C LYS A 640 -6.28 35.08 -18.82
N PRO A 641 -5.92 35.44 -17.58
CA PRO A 641 -5.44 34.45 -16.63
C PRO A 641 -6.56 33.49 -16.28
N VAL A 642 -6.22 32.22 -16.13
CA VAL A 642 -7.10 31.16 -15.64
C VAL A 642 -6.40 30.45 -14.49
N ALA A 643 -7.11 29.97 -13.49
CA ALA A 643 -6.50 29.09 -12.49
C ALA A 643 -6.87 27.63 -12.77
N LEU A 644 -5.90 26.73 -12.69
CA LEU A 644 -6.15 25.28 -12.73
C LEU A 644 -5.90 24.66 -11.35
N GLY A 645 -6.57 23.55 -11.06
CA GLY A 645 -6.27 22.74 -9.88
C GLY A 645 -4.80 22.34 -9.90
N ALA A 646 -4.10 22.60 -8.77
CA ALA A 646 -2.72 22.19 -8.56
C ALA A 646 -2.54 20.68 -8.78
N TYR A 647 -3.59 19.94 -8.44
CA TYR A 647 -3.77 18.50 -8.57
C TYR A 647 -5.09 18.21 -9.31
N GLU A 648 -5.29 16.96 -9.69
CA GLU A 648 -6.61 16.41 -9.96
C GLU A 648 -7.51 16.52 -8.72
N VAL A 649 -8.83 16.48 -8.92
CA VAL A 649 -9.76 16.49 -7.79
C VAL A 649 -9.49 15.30 -6.90
N LEU A 650 -9.32 15.54 -5.60
CA LEU A 650 -8.93 14.50 -4.66
C LEU A 650 -10.15 13.80 -4.07
N VAL A 651 -9.96 12.57 -3.60
CA VAL A 651 -11.00 11.78 -2.94
C VAL A 651 -11.61 12.49 -1.74
N GLY A 652 -10.80 13.22 -0.95
CA GLY A 652 -11.30 14.04 0.15
C GLY A 652 -12.24 15.17 -0.31
N GLU A 653 -11.91 15.79 -1.43
CA GLU A 653 -12.69 16.89 -2.04
C GLU A 653 -13.98 16.35 -2.69
N TRP A 654 -13.90 15.20 -3.37
CA TRP A 654 -15.08 14.50 -3.88
C TRP A 654 -16.03 14.13 -2.75
N ARG A 655 -15.51 13.60 -1.64
CA ARG A 655 -16.32 13.26 -0.46
C ARG A 655 -17.05 14.48 0.09
N ALA A 656 -16.44 15.65 0.09
CA ALA A 656 -17.12 16.90 0.47
C ALA A 656 -18.27 17.23 -0.48
N CYS A 657 -18.15 16.92 -1.78
CA CYS A 657 -19.24 17.06 -2.75
C CYS A 657 -20.39 16.08 -2.49
N VAL A 658 -20.09 14.81 -2.15
CA VAL A 658 -21.10 13.82 -1.77
C VAL A 658 -21.84 14.26 -0.50
N GLN A 659 -21.11 14.67 0.53
CA GLN A 659 -21.69 15.17 1.80
C GLN A 659 -22.51 16.44 1.59
N GLY A 660 -22.11 17.28 0.64
CA GLY A 660 -22.86 18.48 0.24
C GLY A 660 -24.03 18.21 -0.71
N GLY A 661 -24.31 16.95 -1.07
CA GLY A 661 -25.40 16.55 -1.96
C GLY A 661 -25.22 16.98 -3.43
N GLY A 662 -24.00 17.37 -3.84
CA GLY A 662 -23.69 17.83 -5.19
C GLY A 662 -23.25 16.72 -6.15
N CYS A 663 -22.71 15.63 -5.60
CA CYS A 663 -22.19 14.48 -6.34
C CYS A 663 -22.90 13.20 -5.91
N SER A 664 -22.89 12.19 -6.81
CA SER A 664 -23.34 10.84 -6.48
C SER A 664 -22.45 10.19 -5.41
N ASP A 665 -22.75 8.96 -5.01
CA ASP A 665 -21.91 8.17 -4.11
C ASP A 665 -20.44 8.08 -4.55
N MET A 666 -19.57 7.74 -3.59
CA MET A 666 -18.15 7.54 -3.82
C MET A 666 -17.92 6.53 -4.97
N PRO A 667 -17.09 6.87 -5.98
CA PRO A 667 -16.77 5.93 -7.04
C PRO A 667 -16.01 4.73 -6.49
N ARG A 668 -16.15 3.55 -7.13
CA ARG A 668 -15.45 2.34 -6.72
C ARG A 668 -13.97 2.48 -7.04
N MET A 669 -13.16 2.64 -6.00
CA MET A 669 -11.71 2.83 -6.08
C MET A 669 -11.03 1.91 -5.06
N SER A 670 -9.91 1.30 -5.45
CA SER A 670 -9.13 0.42 -4.56
C SER A 670 -8.06 1.23 -3.82
N ASN A 671 -7.93 1.02 -2.51
CA ASN A 671 -6.87 1.59 -1.68
C ASN A 671 -6.75 3.13 -1.74
N ALA A 672 -7.86 3.84 -1.98
CA ALA A 672 -7.86 5.29 -2.13
C ALA A 672 -7.91 6.01 -0.76
N GLY A 673 -6.95 6.90 -0.52
CA GLY A 673 -6.92 7.83 0.61
C GLY A 673 -7.40 9.23 0.19
N ASP A 674 -7.50 10.16 1.14
CA ASP A 674 -8.01 11.51 0.87
C ASP A 674 -7.18 12.31 -0.13
N SER A 675 -5.88 12.02 -0.21
CA SER A 675 -4.93 12.61 -1.16
C SER A 675 -4.81 11.86 -2.48
N THR A 676 -5.57 10.77 -2.68
CA THR A 676 -5.59 10.05 -3.95
C THR A 676 -6.44 10.84 -4.96
N PRO A 677 -6.00 10.98 -6.23
CA PRO A 677 -6.84 11.48 -7.31
C PRO A 677 -8.14 10.69 -7.43
N VAL A 678 -9.28 11.38 -7.46
CA VAL A 678 -10.57 10.74 -7.72
C VAL A 678 -10.57 10.19 -9.14
N HIS A 679 -10.96 8.93 -9.27
CA HIS A 679 -11.02 8.23 -10.54
C HIS A 679 -12.23 7.32 -10.61
N ASN A 680 -12.44 6.68 -11.75
CA ASN A 680 -13.67 5.92 -12.02
C ASN A 680 -14.92 6.81 -12.03
N VAL A 681 -14.77 8.01 -12.60
CA VAL A 681 -15.82 9.02 -12.77
C VAL A 681 -16.03 9.33 -14.26
N SER A 682 -17.27 9.63 -14.63
CA SER A 682 -17.61 10.05 -15.99
C SER A 682 -17.43 11.55 -16.17
N TRP A 683 -17.55 12.03 -17.41
CA TRP A 683 -17.54 13.46 -17.69
C TRP A 683 -18.78 14.15 -17.07
N ASP A 684 -19.93 13.48 -17.09
CA ASP A 684 -21.16 13.98 -16.47
C ASP A 684 -21.02 14.12 -14.94
N ASP A 685 -20.32 13.17 -14.29
CA ASP A 685 -19.98 13.24 -12.87
C ASP A 685 -19.08 14.43 -12.55
N ALA A 686 -18.07 14.66 -13.39
CA ALA A 686 -17.16 15.79 -13.26
C ALA A 686 -17.90 17.13 -13.42
N GLN A 687 -18.89 17.19 -14.32
CA GLN A 687 -19.75 18.36 -14.46
C GLN A 687 -20.61 18.63 -13.22
N ALA A 688 -21.15 17.58 -12.60
CA ALA A 688 -21.88 17.70 -11.34
C ALA A 688 -20.99 18.30 -10.23
N TYR A 689 -19.74 17.84 -10.13
CA TYR A 689 -18.77 18.36 -9.18
C TYR A 689 -18.46 19.85 -9.38
N VAL A 690 -18.13 20.29 -10.60
CA VAL A 690 -17.78 21.70 -10.85
C VAL A 690 -18.98 22.64 -10.70
N LYS A 691 -20.19 22.15 -10.98
CA LYS A 691 -21.44 22.86 -10.70
C LYS A 691 -21.64 23.06 -9.20
N TRP A 692 -21.48 22.00 -8.40
CA TRP A 692 -21.55 22.07 -6.95
C TRP A 692 -20.47 22.99 -6.37
N LEU A 693 -19.21 22.87 -6.84
CA LEU A 693 -18.10 23.68 -6.36
C LEU A 693 -18.32 25.17 -6.65
N SER A 694 -18.88 25.49 -7.82
CA SER A 694 -19.29 26.87 -8.16
C SER A 694 -20.34 27.41 -7.20
N GLN A 695 -21.37 26.61 -6.89
CA GLN A 695 -22.43 26.99 -5.96
C GLN A 695 -21.90 27.17 -4.53
N LYS A 696 -21.02 26.27 -4.08
CA LYS A 696 -20.42 26.31 -2.74
C LYS A 696 -19.54 27.54 -2.52
N THR A 697 -18.79 27.94 -3.53
CA THR A 697 -17.78 29.01 -3.42
C THR A 697 -18.28 30.38 -3.90
N GLY A 698 -19.37 30.41 -4.69
CA GLY A 698 -19.81 31.61 -5.41
C GLY A 698 -18.87 31.99 -6.56
N GLN A 699 -17.91 31.14 -6.92
CA GLN A 699 -16.95 31.36 -8.00
C GLN A 699 -17.32 30.55 -9.24
N ARG A 700 -16.73 30.89 -10.39
CA ARG A 700 -16.98 30.18 -11.64
C ARG A 700 -15.97 29.05 -11.83
N TYR A 701 -16.33 27.86 -11.36
CA TYR A 701 -15.60 26.62 -11.60
C TYR A 701 -16.18 25.86 -12.80
N ARG A 702 -15.29 25.24 -13.57
CA ARG A 702 -15.63 24.41 -14.73
C ARG A 702 -14.53 23.39 -14.99
N LEU A 703 -14.74 22.47 -15.92
CA LEU A 703 -13.64 21.73 -16.51
C LEU A 703 -12.73 22.68 -17.32
N PRO A 704 -11.40 22.46 -17.32
CA PRO A 704 -10.51 23.18 -18.24
C PRO A 704 -10.89 22.89 -19.69
N SER A 705 -10.61 23.84 -20.58
CA SER A 705 -10.56 23.49 -22.01
C SER A 705 -9.35 22.61 -22.29
N GLU A 706 -9.41 21.86 -23.39
CA GLU A 706 -8.30 21.06 -23.87
C GLU A 706 -7.03 21.90 -24.09
N ALA A 707 -7.20 23.15 -24.52
CA ALA A 707 -6.13 24.10 -24.73
C ALA A 707 -5.54 24.63 -23.41
N GLU A 708 -6.39 24.96 -22.43
CA GLU A 708 -5.94 25.38 -21.10
C GLU A 708 -5.16 24.27 -20.40
N TRP A 709 -5.63 23.03 -20.52
CA TRP A 709 -4.97 21.88 -19.94
C TRP A 709 -3.55 21.68 -20.52
N GLU A 710 -3.37 21.70 -21.85
CA GLU A 710 -2.03 21.53 -22.43
C GLU A 710 -1.12 22.73 -22.20
N TYR A 711 -1.66 23.95 -22.16
CA TYR A 711 -0.89 25.12 -21.73
C TYR A 711 -0.35 24.92 -20.31
N GLY A 712 -1.22 24.42 -19.41
CA GLY A 712 -0.86 24.03 -18.06
C GLY A 712 0.22 22.96 -18.05
N ALA A 713 0.04 21.86 -18.78
CA ALA A 713 0.93 20.70 -18.80
C ALA A 713 2.35 21.06 -19.22
N ARG A 714 2.47 21.82 -20.32
CA ARG A 714 3.75 22.26 -20.88
C ARG A 714 4.56 23.13 -19.93
N GLY A 715 3.91 23.87 -19.02
CA GLY A 715 4.59 24.70 -18.03
C GLY A 715 5.56 25.72 -18.64
N GLY A 716 5.26 26.23 -19.84
CA GLY A 716 6.13 27.15 -20.60
C GLY A 716 7.26 26.51 -21.40
N THR A 717 7.34 25.18 -21.47
CA THR A 717 8.35 24.46 -22.24
C THR A 717 7.87 24.02 -23.62
N ALA A 718 8.82 23.69 -24.50
CA ALA A 718 8.56 23.16 -25.84
C ALA A 718 9.18 21.76 -25.94
N GLY A 719 8.37 20.73 -25.67
CA GLY A 719 8.77 19.32 -25.68
C GLY A 719 7.57 18.38 -25.65
N ALA A 720 7.84 17.07 -25.64
CA ALA A 720 6.83 16.05 -25.37
C ALA A 720 6.49 15.93 -23.88
N TYR A 721 7.39 16.42 -23.02
CA TYR A 721 7.23 16.50 -21.57
C TYR A 721 7.88 17.78 -21.07
N TRP A 722 7.33 18.37 -20.00
CA TRP A 722 7.89 19.59 -19.41
C TRP A 722 9.30 19.42 -18.81
N TRP A 723 9.70 18.19 -18.47
CA TRP A 723 11.03 17.89 -17.92
C TRP A 723 12.06 17.47 -18.97
N GLY A 724 11.73 17.46 -20.26
CA GLY A 724 12.69 17.21 -21.34
C GLY A 724 12.83 15.77 -21.81
N GLY A 725 12.08 14.80 -21.28
CA GLY A 725 11.84 13.49 -21.91
C GLY A 725 12.82 12.35 -21.61
N ASP A 726 13.72 12.52 -20.65
CA ASP A 726 14.49 11.38 -20.11
C ASP A 726 13.62 10.48 -19.20
N LYS A 727 13.95 9.18 -19.13
CA LYS A 727 13.35 8.24 -18.17
C LYS A 727 13.70 8.70 -16.75
N GLY A 728 12.70 9.10 -15.97
CA GLY A 728 12.88 9.54 -14.59
C GLY A 728 11.56 9.57 -13.82
N ILE A 729 11.66 9.54 -12.48
CA ILE A 729 10.56 9.48 -11.51
C ILE A 729 9.85 10.85 -11.41
N PHE A 730 9.35 11.36 -12.54
CA PHE A 730 8.65 12.66 -12.64
C PHE A 730 7.16 12.51 -12.95
N ALA A 731 6.70 11.28 -13.15
CA ALA A 731 5.35 10.93 -13.53
C ALA A 731 4.94 9.59 -12.91
N ASP A 732 3.67 9.45 -12.59
CA ASP A 732 3.06 8.18 -12.21
C ASP A 732 2.62 7.42 -13.47
N CYS A 733 3.40 6.43 -13.90
CA CYS A 733 3.15 5.61 -15.09
C CYS A 733 3.88 4.26 -15.02
N GLN A 734 3.48 3.27 -15.83
CA GLN A 734 3.97 1.88 -15.81
C GLN A 734 5.47 1.70 -16.07
N ASN A 735 6.16 2.64 -16.71
CA ASN A 735 7.60 2.51 -16.97
C ASN A 735 8.39 3.80 -16.67
N CYS A 736 7.85 4.64 -15.77
CA CYS A 736 8.46 5.90 -15.34
C CYS A 736 9.54 5.73 -14.23
N GLY A 737 9.73 4.53 -13.68
CA GLY A 737 10.89 4.21 -12.81
C GLY A 737 10.75 4.54 -11.30
N GLY A 738 9.53 4.75 -10.79
CA GLY A 738 9.21 4.94 -9.37
C GLY A 738 8.50 3.74 -8.72
N PRO A 739 8.13 3.81 -7.42
CA PRO A 739 7.29 2.80 -6.78
C PRO A 739 5.90 2.81 -7.43
N GLN A 740 5.68 1.89 -8.37
CA GLN A 740 4.43 1.78 -9.10
C GLN A 740 3.46 0.88 -8.36
N ASN A 741 2.22 1.35 -8.20
CA ASN A 741 1.11 0.53 -7.76
C ASN A 741 0.19 0.28 -8.96
N PRO A 742 0.04 -0.96 -9.46
CA PRO A 742 -0.80 -1.23 -10.63
C PRO A 742 -2.30 -1.00 -10.36
N LEU A 743 -2.70 -0.92 -9.10
CA LEU A 743 -4.10 -0.90 -8.68
C LEU A 743 -4.64 0.48 -8.35
N THR A 744 -3.80 1.44 -7.99
CA THR A 744 -4.23 2.78 -7.57
C THR A 744 -3.18 3.81 -7.97
N PRO A 745 -3.57 5.03 -8.39
CA PRO A 745 -2.60 6.09 -8.67
C PRO A 745 -1.88 6.51 -7.39
N ALA A 746 -0.67 7.03 -7.54
CA ALA A 746 0.05 7.69 -6.46
C ALA A 746 -0.79 8.81 -5.83
N SER A 747 -0.51 9.15 -4.56
CA SER A 747 -1.10 10.36 -3.97
C SER A 747 -0.69 11.58 -4.78
N ALA A 748 -1.61 12.52 -4.94
CA ALA A 748 -1.37 13.74 -5.68
C ALA A 748 -0.17 14.50 -5.09
N GLY A 749 0.68 15.02 -5.98
CA GLY A 749 1.89 15.74 -5.60
C GLY A 749 3.05 14.86 -5.17
N SER A 750 2.99 13.54 -5.37
CA SER A 750 4.12 12.64 -5.14
C SER A 750 5.32 12.95 -6.05
N PHE A 751 5.07 13.62 -7.17
CA PHE A 751 6.07 13.99 -8.16
C PHE A 751 6.29 15.50 -8.19
N LYS A 752 7.45 15.90 -8.71
CA LYS A 752 7.83 17.32 -8.82
C LYS A 752 6.81 18.07 -9.70
N PRO A 753 6.37 19.28 -9.29
CA PRO A 753 5.51 20.08 -10.15
C PRO A 753 6.27 20.64 -11.36
N ASN A 754 5.53 20.92 -12.42
CA ASN A 754 6.05 21.65 -13.56
C ASN A 754 6.34 23.13 -13.22
N PRO A 755 6.96 23.92 -14.12
CA PRO A 755 7.33 25.31 -13.81
C PRO A 755 6.17 26.25 -13.46
N PHE A 756 4.92 25.90 -13.81
CA PHE A 756 3.74 26.65 -13.38
C PHE A 756 3.28 26.28 -11.97
N GLY A 757 3.76 25.17 -11.40
CA GLY A 757 3.34 24.68 -10.08
C GLY A 757 2.22 23.65 -10.14
N LEU A 758 1.92 23.11 -11.33
CA LEU A 758 0.95 22.03 -11.51
C LEU A 758 1.65 20.67 -11.34
N HIS A 759 0.99 19.77 -10.62
CA HIS A 759 1.44 18.40 -10.43
C HIS A 759 0.64 17.45 -11.31
N ASP A 760 1.25 16.28 -11.57
CA ASP A 760 0.59 15.11 -12.15
C ASP A 760 -0.05 15.38 -13.52
N MET A 761 0.47 16.35 -14.28
CA MET A 761 -0.03 16.67 -15.63
C MET A 761 0.29 15.56 -16.65
N ASN A 762 1.26 14.68 -16.34
CA ASN A 762 1.67 13.57 -17.18
C ASN A 762 1.68 12.32 -16.31
N GLY A 763 0.67 11.45 -16.44
CA GLY A 763 0.46 10.31 -15.56
C GLY A 763 -0.59 10.61 -14.50
N GLY A 764 -0.60 9.85 -13.39
CA GLY A 764 -1.66 9.99 -12.38
C GLY A 764 -2.96 9.42 -12.95
N VAL A 765 -3.98 10.24 -13.16
CA VAL A 765 -5.23 9.81 -13.83
C VAL A 765 -5.42 10.55 -15.16
N ALA A 766 -6.02 9.89 -16.16
CA ALA A 766 -6.39 10.58 -17.40
C ALA A 766 -7.51 11.57 -17.10
N GLU A 767 -7.44 12.79 -17.65
CA GLU A 767 -8.29 13.88 -17.16
C GLU A 767 -9.33 14.35 -18.16
N TRP A 768 -10.59 14.41 -17.71
CA TRP A 768 -11.67 14.99 -18.49
C TRP A 768 -11.50 16.49 -18.70
N VAL A 769 -11.64 16.93 -19.95
CA VAL A 769 -11.70 18.35 -20.33
C VAL A 769 -13.07 18.70 -20.93
N ALA A 770 -13.36 19.99 -21.09
CA ALA A 770 -14.68 20.46 -21.52
C ALA A 770 -15.02 20.13 -22.99
N ASP A 771 -14.01 19.82 -23.80
CA ASP A 771 -14.08 19.76 -25.26
C ASP A 771 -14.81 18.51 -25.79
N CYS A 772 -15.52 18.67 -26.90
CA CYS A 772 -16.06 17.55 -27.66
C CYS A 772 -14.95 16.88 -28.48
N TRP A 773 -15.07 15.57 -28.70
CA TRP A 773 -14.07 14.86 -29.49
C TRP A 773 -14.04 15.31 -30.95
N ASN A 774 -12.84 15.61 -31.44
CA ASN A 774 -12.51 15.82 -32.85
C ASN A 774 -11.31 14.96 -33.21
N LYS A 775 -11.35 14.37 -34.41
CA LYS A 775 -10.34 13.41 -34.90
C LYS A 775 -8.94 14.01 -35.12
N ASP A 776 -8.84 15.33 -35.20
CA ASP A 776 -7.64 16.14 -35.45
C ASP A 776 -7.91 17.60 -34.99
N TYR A 777 -6.92 18.48 -35.07
CA TYR A 777 -7.00 19.91 -34.73
C TYR A 777 -7.37 20.80 -35.92
N ALA A 778 -7.84 20.25 -37.03
CA ALA A 778 -8.22 21.07 -38.19
C ALA A 778 -9.46 21.91 -37.85
N GLY A 779 -9.26 23.23 -37.68
CA GLY A 779 -10.32 24.17 -37.29
C GLY A 779 -10.51 24.33 -35.77
N ALA A 780 -9.54 23.90 -34.96
CA ALA A 780 -9.54 24.09 -33.52
C ALA A 780 -9.56 25.58 -33.12
N PRO A 781 -10.22 25.96 -32.01
CA PRO A 781 -10.17 27.32 -31.49
C PRO A 781 -8.75 27.76 -31.11
N ALA A 782 -8.39 28.99 -31.48
CA ALA A 782 -7.07 29.57 -31.22
C ALA A 782 -7.04 30.51 -30.00
N ASP A 783 -8.14 30.62 -29.25
CA ASP A 783 -8.33 31.57 -28.14
C ASP A 783 -8.37 30.90 -26.75
N GLY A 784 -8.11 29.59 -26.71
CA GLY A 784 -8.15 28.79 -25.50
C GLY A 784 -9.54 28.40 -25.03
N SER A 785 -10.60 28.76 -25.78
CA SER A 785 -11.95 28.28 -25.49
C SER A 785 -12.11 26.78 -25.78
N ALA A 786 -12.99 26.12 -25.05
CA ALA A 786 -13.30 24.71 -25.27
C ALA A 786 -13.99 24.51 -26.63
N TRP A 787 -13.55 23.51 -27.39
CA TRP A 787 -14.09 23.15 -28.69
C TRP A 787 -15.40 22.37 -28.55
N GLN A 788 -16.52 23.09 -28.52
CA GLN A 788 -17.87 22.53 -28.38
C GLN A 788 -18.49 22.05 -29.71
N ARG A 789 -17.71 21.97 -30.79
CA ARG A 789 -18.15 21.40 -32.09
C ARG A 789 -17.45 20.07 -32.29
N GLY A 790 -18.11 19.11 -32.92
CA GLY A 790 -17.58 17.75 -33.12
C GLY A 790 -18.53 16.70 -32.55
N ASN A 791 -18.00 15.55 -32.15
CA ASN A 791 -18.82 14.51 -31.54
C ASN A 791 -18.87 14.70 -30.02
N CYS A 792 -19.88 15.39 -29.51
CA CYS A 792 -20.00 15.68 -28.08
C CYS A 792 -20.52 14.52 -27.22
N ARG A 793 -20.97 13.41 -27.84
CA ARG A 793 -21.19 12.16 -27.09
C ARG A 793 -19.86 11.62 -26.58
N LYS A 794 -18.76 11.94 -27.27
CA LYS A 794 -17.39 11.62 -26.89
C LYS A 794 -16.71 12.86 -26.35
N ARG A 795 -16.03 12.74 -25.22
CA ARG A 795 -15.29 13.84 -24.59
C ARG A 795 -13.80 13.53 -24.61
N VAL A 796 -13.00 14.59 -24.68
CA VAL A 796 -11.54 14.45 -24.70
C VAL A 796 -11.05 14.12 -23.28
N LEU A 797 -10.08 13.21 -23.22
CA LEU A 797 -9.22 12.96 -22.08
C LEU A 797 -7.80 13.40 -22.40
N ARG A 798 -7.13 13.96 -21.39
CA ARG A 798 -5.75 14.45 -21.50
C ARG A 798 -4.79 13.78 -20.53
N GLY A 799 -3.50 13.93 -20.84
CA GLY A 799 -2.40 13.37 -20.06
C GLY A 799 -2.33 11.87 -20.27
N GLY A 800 -2.81 11.13 -19.29
CA GLY A 800 -2.86 9.67 -19.29
C GLY A 800 -2.82 9.20 -17.84
N SER A 801 -2.60 7.90 -17.61
CA SER A 801 -2.75 7.34 -16.27
C SER A 801 -1.53 6.58 -15.78
N TRP A 802 -1.55 6.24 -14.49
CA TRP A 802 -0.59 5.33 -13.85
C TRP A 802 -0.48 3.96 -14.53
N ARG A 803 -1.48 3.59 -15.34
CA ARG A 803 -1.51 2.37 -16.16
C ARG A 803 -1.03 2.55 -17.60
N ASN A 804 -0.69 3.76 -17.99
CA ASN A 804 -0.11 4.04 -19.30
C ASN A 804 1.41 3.98 -19.25
N THR A 805 2.03 3.83 -20.41
CA THR A 805 3.48 3.94 -20.53
C THR A 805 3.88 5.39 -20.78
N LEU A 806 5.17 5.71 -20.59
CA LEU A 806 5.72 7.04 -20.77
C LEU A 806 5.34 7.64 -22.14
N SER A 807 5.39 6.86 -23.22
CA SER A 807 5.02 7.32 -24.57
C SER A 807 3.56 7.73 -24.73
N ASP A 808 2.68 7.25 -23.87
CA ASP A 808 1.24 7.49 -23.95
C ASP A 808 0.80 8.70 -23.10
N ILE A 809 1.71 9.31 -22.33
CA ILE A 809 1.39 10.37 -21.35
C ILE A 809 2.04 11.72 -21.68
N THR A 810 2.34 11.97 -22.95
CA THR A 810 2.95 13.23 -23.41
C THR A 810 2.06 14.43 -23.15
N ASP A 811 2.62 15.64 -23.15
CA ASP A 811 1.89 16.91 -23.01
C ASP A 811 0.78 17.07 -24.07
N THR A 812 0.94 16.39 -25.21
CA THR A 812 0.02 16.45 -26.35
C THR A 812 -0.93 15.26 -26.44
N ALA A 813 -0.76 14.24 -25.60
CA ALA A 813 -1.56 13.02 -25.65
C ALA A 813 -3.06 13.33 -25.55
N ARG A 814 -3.83 12.69 -26.43
CA ARG A 814 -5.30 12.79 -26.48
C ARG A 814 -5.90 11.41 -26.47
N ASN A 815 -6.90 11.22 -25.63
CA ASN A 815 -7.75 10.04 -25.66
C ASN A 815 -9.22 10.47 -25.61
N LEU A 816 -10.14 9.51 -25.70
CA LEU A 816 -11.58 9.77 -25.69
C LEU A 816 -12.34 8.65 -25.01
N TYR A 817 -13.47 9.01 -24.42
CA TYR A 817 -14.52 8.09 -24.01
C TYR A 817 -15.88 8.75 -24.22
N ASP A 818 -16.94 7.96 -24.24
CA ASP A 818 -18.31 8.49 -24.19
C ASP A 818 -18.51 9.22 -22.84
N GLN A 819 -19.25 10.34 -22.84
CA GLN A 819 -19.34 11.27 -21.70
C GLN A 819 -19.92 10.65 -20.42
N ASP A 820 -20.70 9.59 -20.54
CA ASP A 820 -21.36 8.84 -19.46
C ASP A 820 -20.52 7.67 -18.95
N VAL A 821 -19.38 7.35 -19.60
CA VAL A 821 -18.54 6.22 -19.21
C VAL A 821 -17.70 6.56 -17.97
N ARG A 822 -17.88 5.79 -16.91
CA ARG A 822 -16.95 5.69 -15.78
C ARG A 822 -15.86 4.68 -16.12
N TYR A 823 -14.61 5.07 -15.99
CA TYR A 823 -13.47 4.19 -16.26
C TYR A 823 -12.43 4.30 -15.15
N PRO A 824 -11.84 3.19 -14.66
CA PRO A 824 -10.97 3.19 -13.48
C PRO A 824 -9.82 4.18 -13.55
N ASN A 825 -9.32 4.51 -14.74
CA ASN A 825 -8.16 5.38 -14.88
C ASN A 825 -8.51 6.85 -15.15
N ASN A 826 -9.80 7.19 -15.25
CA ASN A 826 -10.26 8.52 -15.65
C ASN A 826 -10.67 9.31 -14.41
N GLY A 827 -10.07 10.48 -14.25
CA GLY A 827 -10.39 11.51 -13.28
C GLY A 827 -10.53 12.87 -13.97
N PHE A 828 -10.28 13.95 -13.24
CA PHE A 828 -10.30 15.30 -13.79
C PHE A 828 -9.68 16.30 -12.82
N ARG A 829 -9.24 17.45 -13.33
CA ARG A 829 -8.99 18.66 -12.55
C ARG A 829 -9.98 19.76 -12.88
N VAL A 830 -10.01 20.80 -12.07
CA VAL A 830 -10.92 21.94 -12.24
C VAL A 830 -10.18 23.18 -12.75
N ALA A 831 -10.90 24.02 -13.48
CA ALA A 831 -10.49 25.37 -13.84
C ALA A 831 -11.40 26.39 -13.13
N ARG A 832 -10.81 27.52 -12.74
CA ARG A 832 -11.53 28.68 -12.21
C ARG A 832 -11.20 29.92 -13.03
N GLU A 833 -12.25 30.62 -13.46
CA GLU A 833 -12.10 31.92 -14.12
C GLU A 833 -11.59 32.97 -13.11
N LEU A 834 -10.59 33.75 -13.53
CA LEU A 834 -10.05 34.87 -12.76
C LEU A 834 -10.54 36.16 -13.42
N ASN A 835 -11.42 36.87 -12.72
CA ASN A 835 -12.01 38.13 -13.20
C ASN A 835 -11.01 39.27 -13.23
#